data_AF-A0A3R6VJB4-F1
#
_entry.id   AF-A0A3R6VJB4-F1
#
_cell.length_a   1.000
_cell.length_b   1.000
_cell.length_c   1.000
_cell.angle_alpha   90.00
_cell.angle_beta   90.00
_cell.angle_gamma   90.00
#
_symmetry.space_group_name_H-M   'P 1'
#
loop_
_entity.id
_entity.type
_entity.pdbx_description
1 polymer ?
#
loop_
_entity_poly.entity_id
_entity_poly.type
_entity_poly.pdbx_seq_one_letter_code
_entity_poly.pdbx_strand_id
1 'polypeptide(L)'
;TLTVKETFEFSHKCLVGTVDPNDPLAVNEQHMVDILISVFGLSECADTIIGDDMIRGVSGGQKRRVTVGEMMTGRATTLLLDEFSNGLDASTTYDIAKAVRTMAEVLEKTVVMTMLQPPPEVYDLFDNILVLDKGEVVYNGPRTTLPSYFRTIGYECPPRKDVADFLQEVTTHLGPRYATTSKDDHSTAVGNRPTTTSEFAAAFEKSSIFHTLLSDLDKPETLSPSMLPSSTESKVRLHYMDCLRVVFLRTWTASLRDIGFNIARLVQALVLGVIVGTTFFGIGRNTDVAKEAHLVPIKVSMFFLALTYQALTTISTIDTSLKLRHVLYKQSAYHFFHPSAYVVSDAVVELLWSVPQLVLFGTPVYFCVGLYPSVGAYFTFVLVVYLCAATYALVFKFVTMVSPDAVLAKVVAIFVIFLHIVFSGYVTPAPQIPLLWQWLYWTNPLAWALRALVLNEFLSSTPLYETMVPIGQDVWARVGSSALEAYGFTTNAAYIPGAIVFLVGTILVLVTGTTLAIQFVRFRPSMSRSDLKSSPPLAPPSQTGSATIRIASHDLNNLPFQPVALTFQSLSYTIDIGKGKNKTSRQLLKGIHGSFQPGSLTALMGSTGAGKTTLMDVIAGRKTTGTIEGDLFVNGHPLDRRTFTQVSGYCEQNDVHEETATIREAFHFSAALRLPSDTTEARRQSFVDDILDVLELTPRANAQYLTLSQGERKRVTIGVELLSNPSILFLDEPTTGLDSRAATIVMECIKRIAESGRTVVCTIHQPSTVLFELFDKLLLLKSGGELVYFGDLGSKSIHLLEYFANFAGLEPMASTENPATYMLNCIGAGTGDAKIDVDFAASYIQSNLGQANDALVSRYAEPTTGSKLSSNHMSRLSFGAQFSLLFGRQWTTYWRSPSYNISRAVLMVFMPLIYVSCFYDMEVKTNMDVLNQMALVFMAVSMICIATMSTAIPFVARSRNVFYREKLSAMYSPAAHSLSLAAVELIYTIVLSSMFFHGFYWLCGLNTDMEAWGVFWVGLASSLVLWSYFGHFLVYSLPTMQIAVLLAGGLASLLFVFSGFMIDGENLAKGWQWLYWISPLHYTLETVIMSQFKSQFGLVADLVVGKQVPINQYVEGYFHGAFSYDNINRSLGLLWVINVVLQVLILLCMAKVNHMKR
;
A
#
# COMPACT_ATOMS: atom_id res chain seq x y z
N THR A 1 7.76 -7.83 10.47
CA THR A 1 8.90 -6.98 10.04
C THR A 1 10.09 -7.21 10.97
N LEU A 2 11.33 -7.03 10.48
CA LEU A 2 12.56 -7.18 11.27
C LEU A 2 12.90 -5.88 12.01
N THR A 3 13.75 -5.97 13.04
CA THR A 3 14.42 -4.81 13.64
C THR A 3 15.58 -4.33 12.78
N VAL A 4 16.13 -3.17 13.11
CA VAL A 4 17.34 -2.64 12.47
C VAL A 4 18.51 -3.63 12.63
N LYS A 5 18.78 -4.09 13.85
CA LYS A 5 19.88 -5.02 14.14
C LYS A 5 19.72 -6.34 13.39
N GLU A 6 18.53 -6.94 13.44
CA GLU A 6 18.25 -8.18 12.71
C GLU A 6 18.41 -8.05 11.19
N THR A 7 18.12 -6.86 10.65
CA THR A 7 18.30 -6.59 9.21
C THR A 7 19.77 -6.60 8.84
N PHE A 8 20.64 -5.97 9.64
CA PHE A 8 22.09 -5.99 9.44
C PHE A 8 22.68 -7.38 9.65
N GLU A 9 22.26 -8.10 10.69
CA GLU A 9 22.72 -9.48 10.92
C GLU A 9 22.35 -10.40 9.76
N PHE A 10 21.14 -10.24 9.21
CA PHE A 10 20.69 -11.01 8.06
C PHE A 10 21.52 -10.68 6.81
N SER A 11 21.70 -9.39 6.50
CA SER A 11 22.46 -8.98 5.33
C SER A 11 23.93 -9.38 5.43
N HIS A 12 24.54 -9.23 6.61
CA HIS A 12 25.92 -9.64 6.88
C HIS A 12 26.11 -11.15 6.67
N LYS A 13 25.27 -11.99 7.28
CA LYS A 13 25.31 -13.46 7.10
C LYS A 13 25.18 -13.86 5.63
N CYS A 14 24.28 -13.21 4.89
CA CYS A 14 24.04 -13.47 3.48
C CYS A 14 25.21 -13.06 2.57
N LEU A 15 25.81 -11.89 2.81
CA LEU A 15 26.82 -11.28 1.94
C LEU A 15 28.26 -11.65 2.27
N VAL A 16 28.55 -12.06 3.51
CA VAL A 16 29.90 -12.49 3.94
C VAL A 16 29.99 -14.01 4.00
N GLY A 17 28.92 -14.68 4.44
CA GLY A 17 28.91 -16.13 4.62
C GLY A 17 29.53 -16.57 5.94
N THR A 18 30.15 -17.75 5.94
CA THR A 18 30.91 -18.26 7.08
C THR A 18 32.30 -17.66 7.09
N VAL A 19 32.63 -16.93 8.15
CA VAL A 19 33.96 -16.32 8.33
C VAL A 19 34.96 -17.42 8.69
N ASP A 20 36.04 -17.55 7.92
CA ASP A 20 37.15 -18.46 8.24
C ASP A 20 37.88 -17.92 9.49
N PRO A 21 38.09 -18.74 10.54
CA PRO A 21 38.86 -18.33 11.71
C PRO A 21 40.28 -17.83 11.40
N ASN A 22 40.86 -18.25 10.27
CA ASN A 22 42.19 -17.84 9.82
C ASN A 22 42.16 -16.58 8.94
N ASP A 23 40.98 -16.04 8.63
CA ASP A 23 40.86 -14.78 7.89
C ASP A 23 41.41 -13.63 8.75
N PRO A 24 42.37 -12.83 8.25
CA PRO A 24 42.90 -11.68 8.98
C PRO A 24 41.82 -10.65 9.35
N LEU A 25 40.67 -10.65 8.67
CA LEU A 25 39.52 -9.78 8.95
C LEU A 25 38.48 -10.43 9.89
N ALA A 26 38.69 -11.66 10.36
CA ALA A 26 37.68 -12.42 11.10
C ALA A 26 37.16 -11.71 12.36
N VAL A 27 38.04 -11.04 13.10
CA VAL A 27 37.68 -10.27 14.32
C VAL A 27 36.80 -9.07 13.97
N ASN A 28 37.10 -8.39 12.85
CA ASN A 28 36.31 -7.25 12.39
C ASN A 28 34.92 -7.70 11.92
N GLU A 29 34.83 -8.84 11.24
CA GLU A 29 33.56 -9.38 10.76
C GLU A 29 32.64 -9.81 11.90
N GLN A 30 33.18 -10.35 13.00
CA GLN A 30 32.39 -10.71 14.19
C GLN A 30 31.68 -9.51 14.83
N HIS A 31 32.29 -8.32 14.77
CA HIS A 31 31.74 -7.08 15.34
C HIS A 31 31.16 -6.12 14.29
N MET A 32 31.15 -6.48 13.01
CA MET A 32 30.77 -5.60 11.90
C MET A 32 29.37 -5.01 12.08
N VAL A 33 28.40 -5.81 12.53
CA VAL A 33 27.02 -5.34 12.75
C VAL A 33 26.97 -4.26 13.83
N ASP A 34 27.63 -4.47 14.97
CA ASP A 34 27.63 -3.51 16.07
C ASP A 34 28.43 -2.25 15.70
N ILE A 35 29.51 -2.40 14.93
CA ILE A 35 30.26 -1.28 14.34
C ILE A 35 29.34 -0.47 13.43
N LEU A 36 28.62 -1.10 12.49
CA LEU A 36 27.71 -0.39 11.59
C LEU A 36 26.55 0.28 12.34
N ILE A 37 25.98 -0.37 13.36
CA ILE A 37 24.94 0.26 14.20
C ILE A 37 25.48 1.52 14.88
N SER A 38 26.70 1.47 15.41
CA SER A 38 27.36 2.60 16.07
C SER A 38 27.70 3.71 15.07
N VAL A 39 28.36 3.35 13.97
CA VAL A 39 28.84 4.26 12.91
C VAL A 39 27.66 4.99 12.24
N PHE A 40 26.54 4.31 12.02
CA PHE A 40 25.32 4.95 11.48
C PHE A 40 24.46 5.65 12.55
N GLY A 41 24.87 5.66 13.83
CA GLY A 41 24.12 6.29 14.92
C GLY A 41 22.72 5.66 15.12
N LEU A 42 22.62 4.34 14.99
CA LEU A 42 21.37 3.58 15.06
C LEU A 42 21.17 2.87 16.41
N SER A 43 22.07 3.06 17.38
CA SER A 43 22.07 2.36 18.68
C SER A 43 20.74 2.46 19.44
N GLU A 44 20.11 3.63 19.48
CA GLU A 44 18.82 3.82 20.17
C GLU A 44 17.65 3.08 19.51
N CYS A 45 17.74 2.81 18.21
CA CYS A 45 16.68 2.19 17.41
C CYS A 45 17.03 0.79 16.93
N ALA A 46 18.14 0.20 17.39
CA ALA A 46 18.64 -1.10 16.98
C ALA A 46 17.58 -2.21 17.10
N ASP A 47 16.78 -2.17 18.18
CA ASP A 47 15.71 -3.12 18.47
C ASP A 47 14.31 -2.65 18.00
N THR A 48 14.24 -1.54 17.26
CA THR A 48 13.00 -1.01 16.71
C THR A 48 12.71 -1.60 15.34
N ILE A 49 11.44 -1.93 15.05
CA ILE A 49 11.02 -2.48 13.76
C ILE A 49 11.06 -1.46 12.62
N ILE A 50 11.40 -1.94 11.42
CA ILE A 50 11.25 -1.20 10.17
C ILE A 50 9.77 -1.24 9.76
N GLY A 51 8.99 -0.24 10.20
CA GLY A 51 7.54 -0.13 9.97
C GLY A 51 7.15 0.35 8.56
N ASP A 52 5.85 0.57 8.32
CA ASP A 52 5.25 1.08 7.07
C ASP A 52 4.32 2.28 7.33
N ASP A 53 3.50 2.70 6.36
CA ASP A 53 2.58 3.85 6.50
C ASP A 53 1.47 3.62 7.55
N MET A 54 1.15 2.35 7.85
CA MET A 54 0.08 1.95 8.78
C MET A 54 0.63 1.49 10.14
N ILE A 55 1.86 1.00 10.18
CA ILE A 55 2.57 0.47 11.34
C ILE A 55 3.77 1.38 11.63
N ARG A 56 3.69 2.11 12.75
CA ARG A 56 4.81 2.93 13.24
C ARG A 56 6.06 2.09 13.44
N GLY A 57 7.19 2.57 12.91
CA GLY A 57 8.51 1.99 13.10
C GLY A 57 9.58 3.07 13.19
N VAL A 58 10.81 2.75 12.78
CA VAL A 58 11.89 3.74 12.67
C VAL A 58 11.54 4.89 11.73
N SER A 59 12.11 6.08 11.98
CA SER A 59 11.86 7.29 11.18
C SER A 59 12.32 7.12 9.73
N GLY A 60 11.82 7.96 8.81
CA GLY A 60 12.22 7.92 7.40
C GLY A 60 13.74 7.99 7.22
N GLY A 61 14.41 8.89 7.95
CA GLY A 61 15.86 9.01 7.91
C GLY A 61 16.61 7.82 8.52
N GLN A 62 16.08 7.21 9.58
CA GLN A 62 16.60 5.95 10.09
C GLN A 62 16.46 4.81 9.06
N LYS A 63 15.35 4.72 8.32
CA LYS A 63 15.17 3.71 7.25
C LYS A 63 16.23 3.83 6.15
N ARG A 64 16.64 5.05 5.79
CA ARG A 64 17.70 5.30 4.80
C ARG A 64 19.07 4.85 5.31
N ARG A 65 19.42 5.22 6.54
CA ARG A 65 20.64 4.72 7.21
C ARG A 65 20.71 3.20 7.24
N VAL A 66 19.59 2.56 7.56
CA VAL A 66 19.48 1.09 7.52
C VAL A 66 19.66 0.55 6.10
N THR A 67 19.15 1.24 5.09
CA THR A 67 19.29 0.80 3.69
C THR A 67 20.74 0.85 3.21
N VAL A 68 21.48 1.92 3.56
CA VAL A 68 22.91 2.04 3.24
C VAL A 68 23.72 1.02 4.05
N GLY A 69 23.47 0.93 5.36
CA GLY A 69 24.11 -0.05 6.25
C GLY A 69 23.91 -1.50 5.79
N GLU A 70 22.70 -1.87 5.35
CA GLU A 70 22.38 -3.21 4.80
C GLU A 70 23.30 -3.57 3.62
N MET A 71 23.64 -2.61 2.75
CA MET A 71 24.54 -2.87 1.61
C MET A 71 26.01 -2.91 2.04
N MET A 72 26.39 -2.18 3.10
CA MET A 72 27.76 -2.13 3.60
C MET A 72 28.17 -3.32 4.45
N THR A 73 27.22 -4.15 4.90
CA THR A 73 27.55 -5.37 5.68
C THR A 73 28.36 -6.41 4.91
N GLY A 74 28.46 -6.30 3.58
CA GLY A 74 29.20 -7.22 2.72
C GLY A 74 30.62 -6.77 2.37
N ARG A 75 31.41 -7.70 1.82
CA ARG A 75 32.78 -7.47 1.31
C ARG A 75 32.83 -6.79 -0.07
N ALA A 76 31.79 -6.05 -0.45
CA ALA A 76 31.82 -5.31 -1.71
C ALA A 76 33.00 -4.31 -1.69
N THR A 77 33.90 -4.42 -2.67
CA THR A 77 35.05 -3.53 -2.85
C THR A 77 34.66 -2.21 -3.48
N THR A 78 33.55 -2.20 -4.24
CA THR A 78 32.95 -1.00 -4.82
C THR A 78 31.54 -0.81 -4.30
N LEU A 79 31.24 0.39 -3.81
CA LEU A 79 29.91 0.79 -3.34
C LEU A 79 29.39 1.93 -4.21
N LEU A 80 28.23 1.72 -4.84
CA LEU A 80 27.54 2.72 -5.65
C LEU A 80 26.29 3.18 -4.90
N LEU A 81 26.28 4.42 -4.42
CA LEU A 81 25.16 4.99 -3.68
C LEU A 81 24.45 6.04 -4.55
N ASP A 82 23.21 5.76 -4.90
CA ASP A 82 22.39 6.67 -5.69
C ASP A 82 21.44 7.48 -4.78
N GLU A 83 21.56 8.81 -4.81
CA GLU A 83 20.71 9.78 -4.09
C GLU A 83 20.43 9.42 -2.61
N PHE A 84 21.44 8.91 -1.89
CA PHE A 84 21.25 8.40 -0.53
C PHE A 84 20.77 9.49 0.45
N SER A 85 21.14 10.75 0.19
CA SER A 85 20.88 11.94 1.00
C SER A 85 19.45 12.47 0.92
N ASN A 86 18.63 12.04 -0.04
CA ASN A 86 17.27 12.57 -0.20
C ASN A 86 16.48 12.43 1.14
N GLY A 87 15.66 13.41 1.53
CA GLY A 87 14.84 13.33 2.75
C GLY A 87 15.57 12.98 4.08
N LEU A 88 16.87 13.29 4.17
CA LEU A 88 17.66 13.29 5.40
C LEU A 88 18.01 14.73 5.79
N ASP A 89 18.23 14.97 7.09
CA ASP A 89 18.95 16.16 7.55
C ASP A 89 20.32 16.26 6.87
N ALA A 90 20.87 17.46 6.75
CA ALA A 90 22.31 17.65 6.50
C ALA A 90 23.17 17.03 7.60
N SER A 91 22.80 17.10 8.88
CA SER A 91 23.57 16.48 9.97
C SER A 91 23.63 14.95 9.84
N THR A 92 22.47 14.30 9.70
CA THR A 92 22.41 12.85 9.45
C THR A 92 23.10 12.49 8.13
N THR A 93 23.00 13.31 7.09
CA THR A 93 23.68 13.08 5.80
C THR A 93 25.20 13.13 5.96
N TYR A 94 25.70 14.11 6.70
CA TYR A 94 27.12 14.23 7.02
C TYR A 94 27.61 13.06 7.85
N ASP A 95 26.88 12.65 8.88
CA ASP A 95 27.23 11.48 9.69
C ASP A 95 27.34 10.21 8.82
N ILE A 96 26.40 10.01 7.89
CA ILE A 96 26.44 8.91 6.93
C ILE A 96 27.63 9.05 5.98
N ALA A 97 27.83 10.21 5.38
CA ALA A 97 28.92 10.41 4.41
C ALA A 97 30.29 10.23 5.08
N LYS A 98 30.45 10.76 6.30
CA LYS A 98 31.65 10.61 7.13
C LYS A 98 31.87 9.15 7.50
N ALA A 99 30.81 8.47 7.96
CA ALA A 99 30.83 7.04 8.21
C ALA A 99 31.29 6.23 7.00
N VAL A 100 30.70 6.48 5.83
CA VAL A 100 31.04 5.76 4.60
C VAL A 100 32.46 6.09 4.15
N ARG A 101 32.91 7.34 4.26
CA ARG A 101 34.29 7.75 3.98
C ARG A 101 35.27 7.03 4.89
N THR A 102 35.07 7.07 6.21
CA THR A 102 35.93 6.36 7.17
C THR A 102 35.97 4.87 6.85
N MET A 103 34.84 4.27 6.46
CA MET A 103 34.81 2.87 6.04
C MET A 103 35.52 2.63 4.70
N ALA A 104 35.47 3.59 3.77
CA ALA A 104 36.20 3.52 2.50
C ALA A 104 37.71 3.55 2.74
N GLU A 105 38.19 4.43 3.64
CA GLU A 105 39.59 4.55 4.04
C GLU A 105 40.07 3.30 4.80
N VAL A 106 39.31 2.82 5.79
CA VAL A 106 39.69 1.69 6.64
C VAL A 106 39.62 0.35 5.91
N LEU A 107 38.65 0.17 5.01
CA LEU A 107 38.46 -1.09 4.26
C LEU A 107 39.02 -1.03 2.83
N GLU A 108 39.71 0.05 2.46
CA GLU A 108 40.26 0.28 1.11
C GLU A 108 39.21 0.07 -0.01
N LYS A 109 38.02 0.64 0.17
CA LYS A 109 36.89 0.49 -0.78
C LYS A 109 36.73 1.70 -1.70
N THR A 110 36.39 1.46 -2.95
CA THR A 110 35.96 2.50 -3.89
C THR A 110 34.50 2.85 -3.65
N VAL A 111 34.20 4.09 -3.31
CA VAL A 111 32.82 4.55 -3.12
C VAL A 111 32.48 5.64 -4.13
N VAL A 112 31.42 5.42 -4.90
CA VAL A 112 30.85 6.42 -5.79
C VAL A 112 29.48 6.77 -5.24
N MET A 113 29.27 8.06 -4.98
CA MET A 113 27.98 8.57 -4.52
C MET A 113 27.46 9.62 -5.47
N THR A 114 26.16 9.57 -5.77
CA THR A 114 25.44 10.71 -6.32
C THR A 114 24.71 11.40 -5.17
N MET A 115 24.79 12.73 -5.17
CA MET A 115 24.14 13.56 -4.18
C MET A 115 23.47 14.73 -4.86
N LEU A 116 22.29 15.04 -4.34
CA LEU A 116 21.45 16.09 -4.80
C LEU A 116 21.59 17.21 -3.77
N GLN A 117 22.41 18.21 -4.12
CA GLN A 117 22.86 19.32 -3.26
C GLN A 117 23.51 18.89 -1.94
N PRO A 118 24.76 18.38 -1.95
CA PRO A 118 25.47 18.16 -0.71
C PRO A 118 25.71 19.50 0.01
N PRO A 119 25.42 19.58 1.33
CA PRO A 119 25.89 20.68 2.18
C PRO A 119 27.41 20.83 2.09
N PRO A 120 27.98 22.03 2.34
CA PRO A 120 29.42 22.27 2.24
C PRO A 120 30.27 21.26 3.01
N GLU A 121 29.84 20.90 4.23
CA GLU A 121 30.56 19.96 5.08
C GLU A 121 30.56 18.56 4.50
N VAL A 122 29.49 18.18 3.80
CA VAL A 122 29.38 16.88 3.12
C VAL A 122 30.19 16.89 1.83
N TYR A 123 30.12 17.99 1.07
CA TYR A 123 30.94 18.19 -0.13
C TYR A 123 32.44 18.07 0.21
N ASP A 124 32.86 18.62 1.34
CA ASP A 124 34.24 18.58 1.81
C ASP A 124 34.75 17.17 2.15
N LEU A 125 33.85 16.20 2.36
CA LEU A 125 34.22 14.80 2.57
C LEU A 125 34.63 14.07 1.29
N PHE A 126 34.34 14.61 0.10
CA PHE A 126 34.67 13.96 -1.17
C PHE A 126 36.11 14.26 -1.61
N ASP A 127 36.82 13.22 -2.04
CA ASP A 127 38.17 13.35 -2.60
C ASP A 127 38.15 13.88 -4.04
N ASN A 128 37.29 13.29 -4.87
CA ASN A 128 37.13 13.60 -6.29
C ASN A 128 35.68 13.94 -6.62
N ILE A 129 35.49 14.83 -7.60
CA ILE A 129 34.18 15.25 -8.10
C ILE A 129 34.08 14.93 -9.59
N LEU A 130 32.97 14.31 -9.98
CA LEU A 130 32.59 14.10 -11.37
C LEU A 130 31.36 14.96 -11.70
N VAL A 131 31.48 15.82 -12.70
CA VAL A 131 30.40 16.68 -13.19
C VAL A 131 30.02 16.23 -14.60
N LEU A 132 28.74 15.90 -14.78
CA LEU A 132 28.16 15.51 -16.06
C LEU A 132 27.14 16.54 -16.50
N ASP A 133 27.13 16.90 -17.78
CA ASP A 133 26.04 17.64 -18.43
C ASP A 133 25.64 16.91 -19.72
N LYS A 134 24.35 16.62 -19.89
CA LYS A 134 23.76 15.85 -21.02
C LYS A 134 24.56 14.62 -21.48
N GLY A 135 25.24 13.93 -20.55
CA GLY A 135 26.02 12.72 -20.84
C GLY A 135 27.49 12.96 -21.19
N GLU A 136 27.95 14.22 -21.22
CA GLU A 136 29.35 14.58 -21.41
C GLU A 136 30.02 14.97 -20.08
N VAL A 137 31.31 14.68 -19.97
CA VAL A 137 32.11 14.99 -18.77
C VAL A 137 32.62 16.42 -18.84
N VAL A 138 32.14 17.25 -17.92
CA VAL A 138 32.57 18.66 -17.80
C VAL A 138 33.76 18.82 -16.85
N TYR A 139 33.87 17.91 -15.87
CA TYR A 139 34.97 17.87 -14.92
C TYR A 139 35.08 16.48 -14.29
N ASN A 140 36.29 15.96 -14.14
CA ASN A 140 36.58 14.78 -13.33
C ASN A 140 37.97 14.94 -12.69
N GLY A 141 38.03 15.03 -11.37
CA GLY A 141 39.29 15.16 -10.65
C GLY A 141 39.14 15.63 -9.20
N PRO A 142 40.25 16.01 -8.55
CA PRO A 142 40.25 16.40 -7.15
C PRO A 142 39.30 17.56 -6.85
N ARG A 143 38.63 17.50 -5.71
CA ARG A 143 37.70 18.55 -5.27
C ARG A 143 38.37 19.93 -5.14
N THR A 144 39.64 19.97 -4.73
CA THR A 144 40.41 21.20 -4.45
C THR A 144 40.77 21.99 -5.71
N THR A 145 40.93 21.33 -6.86
CA THR A 145 41.26 21.95 -8.15
C THR A 145 40.04 22.43 -8.92
N LEU A 146 38.83 22.09 -8.46
CA LEU A 146 37.60 22.38 -9.17
C LEU A 146 37.30 23.90 -9.27
N PRO A 147 37.37 24.70 -8.19
CA PRO A 147 37.08 26.14 -8.29
C PRO A 147 38.08 26.90 -9.17
N SER A 148 39.36 26.50 -9.15
CA SER A 148 40.39 27.10 -10.01
C SER A 148 40.17 26.75 -11.47
N TYR A 149 39.76 25.52 -11.79
CA TYR A 149 39.40 25.12 -13.16
C TYR A 149 38.24 25.96 -13.72
N PHE A 150 37.14 26.14 -12.98
CA PHE A 150 36.04 26.96 -13.48
C PHE A 150 36.46 28.43 -13.68
N ARG A 151 37.35 28.95 -12.84
CA ARG A 151 37.91 30.30 -13.00
C ARG A 151 38.74 30.43 -14.28
N THR A 152 39.51 29.42 -14.68
CA THR A 152 40.31 29.48 -15.94
C THR A 152 39.45 29.46 -17.20
N ILE A 153 38.27 28.84 -17.15
CA ILE A 153 37.29 28.86 -18.26
C ILE A 153 36.28 30.02 -18.18
N GLY A 154 36.47 30.95 -17.23
CA GLY A 154 35.74 32.23 -17.17
C GLY A 154 34.50 32.28 -16.26
N TYR A 155 34.34 31.30 -15.36
CA TYR A 155 33.25 31.24 -14.37
C TYR A 155 33.78 31.30 -12.94
N GLU A 156 33.17 32.11 -12.08
CA GLU A 156 33.57 32.26 -10.68
C GLU A 156 32.41 32.02 -9.71
N CYS A 157 32.66 31.17 -8.71
CA CYS A 157 31.70 30.90 -7.64
C CYS A 157 31.60 32.12 -6.71
N PRO A 158 30.41 32.69 -6.47
CA PRO A 158 30.23 33.81 -5.55
C PRO A 158 30.60 33.46 -4.09
N PRO A 159 31.03 34.44 -3.26
CA PRO A 159 31.50 34.18 -1.89
C PRO A 159 30.48 33.55 -0.92
N ARG A 160 29.17 33.77 -1.13
CA ARG A 160 28.08 33.26 -0.28
C ARG A 160 27.27 32.14 -0.95
N LYS A 161 27.82 31.51 -1.99
CA LYS A 161 27.18 30.39 -2.69
C LYS A 161 28.02 29.13 -2.49
N ASP A 162 27.34 28.04 -2.17
CA ASP A 162 27.98 26.74 -2.00
C ASP A 162 28.51 26.23 -3.35
N VAL A 163 29.71 25.65 -3.36
CA VAL A 163 30.36 25.16 -4.60
C VAL A 163 29.50 24.10 -5.29
N ALA A 164 28.87 23.21 -4.52
CA ALA A 164 27.98 22.19 -5.06
C ALA A 164 26.76 22.79 -5.79
N ASP A 165 26.17 23.86 -5.24
CA ASP A 165 25.06 24.59 -5.88
C ASP A 165 25.54 25.32 -7.14
N PHE A 166 26.73 25.92 -7.09
CA PHE A 166 27.35 26.52 -8.27
C PHE A 166 27.54 25.49 -9.40
N LEU A 167 28.03 24.29 -9.09
CA LEU A 167 28.25 23.23 -10.07
C LEU A 167 26.99 22.76 -10.78
N GLN A 168 25.86 22.72 -10.07
CA GLN A 168 24.58 22.33 -10.66
C GLN A 168 24.01 23.39 -11.60
N GLU A 169 24.44 24.65 -11.47
CA GLU A 169 23.91 25.76 -12.26
C GLU A 169 24.85 26.25 -13.38
N VAL A 170 26.16 26.12 -13.21
CA VAL A 170 27.17 26.75 -14.09
C VAL A 170 27.10 26.27 -15.55
N THR A 171 26.73 25.01 -15.77
CA THR A 171 26.58 24.42 -17.12
C THR A 171 25.19 24.66 -17.72
N THR A 172 24.29 25.33 -16.98
CA THR A 172 22.91 25.57 -17.39
C THR A 172 22.71 26.99 -17.94
N HIS A 173 21.47 27.33 -18.31
CA HIS A 173 21.09 28.70 -18.67
C HIS A 173 21.36 29.77 -17.59
N LEU A 174 21.57 29.36 -16.33
CA LEU A 174 21.97 30.26 -15.23
C LEU A 174 23.48 30.51 -15.17
N GLY A 175 24.28 29.67 -15.83
CA GLY A 175 25.73 29.79 -15.94
C GLY A 175 26.25 31.19 -16.25
N PRO A 176 25.65 31.96 -17.18
CA PRO A 176 26.07 33.32 -17.48
C PRO A 176 26.09 34.29 -16.29
N ARG A 177 25.32 34.03 -15.22
CA ARG A 177 25.33 34.84 -13.99
C ARG A 177 26.63 34.72 -13.20
N TYR A 178 27.36 33.62 -13.39
CA TYR A 178 28.65 33.35 -12.76
C TYR A 178 29.83 33.74 -13.64
N ALA A 179 29.55 34.28 -14.82
CA ALA A 179 30.60 34.67 -15.74
C ALA A 179 31.33 35.90 -15.20
N THR A 180 32.65 35.88 -15.18
CA THR A 180 33.44 37.00 -14.63
C THR A 180 33.23 38.26 -15.47
N THR A 181 32.76 39.35 -14.84
CA THR A 181 32.60 40.67 -15.45
C THR A 181 33.78 41.57 -15.10
N SER A 182 35.02 41.15 -15.37
CA SER A 182 36.15 42.08 -15.22
C SER A 182 36.17 42.99 -16.45
N LYS A 183 35.86 44.27 -16.24
CA LYS A 183 36.10 45.36 -17.19
C LYS A 183 37.59 45.78 -17.25
N ASP A 184 38.43 45.23 -16.37
CA ASP A 184 39.80 45.73 -16.17
C ASP A 184 40.91 44.74 -16.57
N ASP A 185 40.59 43.56 -17.11
CA ASP A 185 41.58 42.63 -17.67
C ASP A 185 41.45 42.51 -19.19
N HIS A 186 42.23 43.31 -19.91
CA HIS A 186 42.46 43.20 -21.36
C HIS A 186 43.34 41.99 -21.75
N SER A 187 43.22 40.85 -21.06
CA SER A 187 43.84 39.59 -21.46
C SER A 187 42.79 38.60 -21.97
N THR A 188 42.61 38.56 -23.29
CA THR A 188 42.28 37.41 -24.17
C THR A 188 41.19 36.36 -23.81
N ALA A 189 40.41 36.48 -22.73
CA ALA A 189 39.49 35.42 -22.25
C ALA A 189 37.98 35.77 -22.31
N VAL A 190 37.60 36.85 -23.00
CA VAL A 190 36.17 37.22 -23.16
C VAL A 190 35.52 36.51 -24.36
N GLY A 191 36.30 35.99 -25.30
CA GLY A 191 35.80 35.36 -26.54
C GLY A 191 35.76 33.82 -26.56
N ASN A 192 36.19 33.12 -25.51
CA ASN A 192 36.42 31.67 -25.54
C ASN A 192 35.77 30.94 -24.32
N ARG A 193 34.64 31.45 -23.83
CA ARG A 193 33.90 30.85 -22.72
C ARG A 193 33.00 29.74 -23.25
N PRO A 194 33.02 28.53 -22.66
CA PRO A 194 32.10 27.48 -23.05
C PRO A 194 30.68 27.85 -22.63
N THR A 195 29.75 27.78 -23.58
CA THR A 195 28.32 28.07 -23.42
C THR A 195 27.45 26.86 -23.71
N THR A 196 27.93 25.95 -24.55
CA THR A 196 27.28 24.68 -24.86
C THR A 196 27.94 23.53 -24.09
N THR A 197 27.18 22.46 -23.84
CA THR A 197 27.64 21.26 -23.14
C THR A 197 28.94 20.70 -23.77
N SER A 198 28.99 20.61 -25.10
CA SER A 198 30.17 20.12 -25.83
C SER A 198 31.36 21.07 -25.79
N GLU A 199 31.14 22.39 -25.67
CA GLU A 199 32.23 23.32 -25.41
C GLU A 199 32.83 23.14 -24.02
N PHE A 200 32.00 22.87 -23.00
CA PHE A 200 32.47 22.56 -21.65
C PHE A 200 33.29 21.26 -21.63
N ALA A 201 32.82 20.21 -22.30
CA ALA A 201 33.55 18.95 -22.43
C ALA A 201 34.88 19.13 -23.18
N ALA A 202 34.89 19.85 -24.31
CA ALA A 202 36.11 20.14 -25.05
C ALA A 202 37.10 21.01 -24.27
N ALA A 203 36.61 21.90 -23.39
CA ALA A 203 37.46 22.68 -22.49
C ALA A 203 38.10 21.79 -21.42
N PHE A 204 37.37 20.80 -20.90
CA PHE A 204 37.90 19.82 -19.96
C PHE A 204 38.96 18.93 -20.61
N GLU A 205 38.71 18.42 -21.81
CA GLU A 205 39.67 17.58 -22.56
C GLU A 205 41.01 18.28 -22.82
N LYS A 206 41.00 19.61 -22.96
CA LYS A 206 42.21 20.44 -23.13
C LYS A 206 42.90 20.82 -21.82
N SER A 207 42.26 20.53 -20.67
CA SER A 207 42.78 20.92 -19.37
C SER A 207 43.95 20.04 -18.95
N SER A 208 44.85 20.58 -18.12
CA SER A 208 45.92 19.79 -17.50
C SER A 208 45.36 18.65 -16.64
N ILE A 209 44.20 18.86 -16.00
CA ILE A 209 43.53 17.90 -15.13
C ILE A 209 43.16 16.63 -15.90
N PHE A 210 42.59 16.79 -17.10
CA PHE A 210 42.24 15.66 -17.96
C PHE A 210 43.47 14.87 -18.40
N HIS A 211 44.56 15.54 -18.79
CA HIS A 211 45.80 14.87 -19.15
C HIS A 211 46.47 14.16 -17.97
N THR A 212 46.41 14.72 -16.76
CA THR A 212 46.86 14.04 -15.53
C THR A 212 46.03 12.79 -15.26
N LEU A 213 44.70 12.89 -15.35
CA LEU A 213 43.79 11.75 -15.18
C LEU A 213 44.11 10.62 -16.18
N LEU A 214 44.30 10.94 -17.46
CA LEU A 214 44.70 9.95 -18.46
C LEU A 214 46.06 9.31 -18.13
N SER A 215 47.04 10.11 -17.70
CA SER A 215 48.35 9.59 -17.32
C SER A 215 48.31 8.69 -16.08
N ASP A 216 47.38 8.92 -15.16
CA ASP A 216 47.17 8.07 -13.98
C ASP A 216 46.49 6.75 -14.36
N LEU A 217 45.56 6.78 -15.32
CA LEU A 217 44.92 5.58 -15.88
C LEU A 217 45.91 4.71 -16.68
N ASP A 218 46.91 5.31 -17.32
CA ASP A 218 47.94 4.59 -18.10
C ASP A 218 49.04 3.95 -17.22
N LYS A 219 49.08 4.24 -15.91
CA LYS A 219 50.03 3.59 -14.98
C LYS A 219 49.62 2.12 -14.80
N PRO A 220 50.54 1.15 -15.01
CA PRO A 220 50.22 -0.25 -14.76
C PRO A 220 49.87 -0.46 -13.29
N GLU A 221 48.62 -0.83 -13.02
CA GLU A 221 48.12 -1.08 -11.67
C GLU A 221 48.97 -2.15 -10.98
N THR A 222 49.61 -1.79 -9.86
CA THR A 222 50.12 -2.75 -8.87
C THR A 222 48.95 -3.30 -8.05
N LEU A 223 47.97 -3.91 -8.70
CA LEU A 223 46.91 -4.62 -8.00
C LEU A 223 47.53 -5.86 -7.35
N SER A 224 47.57 -5.88 -6.02
CA SER A 224 47.91 -7.07 -5.24
C SER A 224 47.05 -8.25 -5.72
N PRO A 225 47.64 -9.36 -6.21
CA PRO A 225 46.88 -10.52 -6.69
C PRO A 225 45.95 -11.14 -5.63
N SER A 226 46.11 -10.76 -4.36
CA SER A 226 45.31 -11.19 -3.22
C SER A 226 43.89 -10.61 -3.18
N MET A 227 43.57 -9.59 -3.99
CA MET A 227 42.25 -8.93 -3.98
C MET A 227 41.29 -9.36 -5.10
N LEU A 228 41.75 -10.17 -6.06
CA LEU A 228 40.88 -10.75 -7.07
C LEU A 228 40.22 -12.01 -6.51
N PRO A 229 38.90 -12.01 -6.21
CA PRO A 229 38.23 -13.24 -5.84
C PRO A 229 38.39 -14.25 -6.97
N SER A 230 38.80 -15.47 -6.63
CA SER A 230 38.92 -16.55 -7.60
C SER A 230 37.62 -16.65 -8.41
N SER A 231 37.74 -16.72 -9.74
CA SER A 231 36.62 -16.76 -10.69
C SER A 231 35.71 -18.00 -10.56
N THR A 232 35.94 -18.81 -9.54
CA THR A 232 35.31 -20.09 -9.22
C THR A 232 34.32 -20.03 -8.06
N GLU A 233 34.15 -18.91 -7.36
CA GLU A 233 33.20 -18.83 -6.24
C GLU A 233 31.75 -18.63 -6.70
N SER A 234 30.85 -19.39 -6.06
CA SER A 234 29.39 -19.29 -6.19
C SER A 234 28.91 -17.83 -6.04
N LYS A 235 27.95 -17.41 -6.89
CA LYS A 235 27.34 -16.06 -6.84
C LYS A 235 26.72 -15.72 -5.48
N VAL A 236 26.31 -16.71 -4.71
CA VAL A 236 25.82 -16.59 -3.32
C VAL A 236 26.90 -17.13 -2.39
N ARG A 237 27.27 -16.37 -1.36
CA ARG A 237 28.39 -16.71 -0.47
C ARG A 237 28.10 -17.90 0.46
N LEU A 238 26.90 -17.97 1.02
CA LEU A 238 26.49 -19.08 1.87
C LEU A 238 26.25 -20.35 1.05
N HIS A 239 26.66 -21.49 1.61
CA HIS A 239 26.22 -22.80 1.12
C HIS A 239 24.68 -22.90 1.20
N TYR A 240 24.07 -23.70 0.31
CA TYR A 240 22.61 -23.73 0.17
C TYR A 240 21.88 -24.03 1.48
N MET A 241 22.37 -24.96 2.29
CA MET A 241 21.73 -25.36 3.55
C MET A 241 21.80 -24.27 4.63
N ASP A 242 22.94 -23.58 4.73
CA ASP A 242 23.10 -22.45 5.65
C ASP A 242 22.28 -21.24 5.18
N CYS A 243 22.27 -20.99 3.88
CA CYS A 243 21.41 -19.99 3.24
C CYS A 243 19.93 -20.26 3.55
N LEU A 244 19.47 -21.50 3.39
CA LEU A 244 18.12 -21.93 3.72
C LEU A 244 17.82 -21.67 5.22
N ARG A 245 18.73 -22.04 6.12
CA ARG A 245 18.55 -21.83 7.57
C ARG A 245 18.41 -20.35 7.92
N VAL A 246 19.28 -19.49 7.38
CA VAL A 246 19.27 -18.04 7.65
C VAL A 246 17.99 -17.39 7.10
N VAL A 247 17.61 -17.72 5.87
CA VAL A 247 16.38 -17.18 5.24
C VAL A 247 15.13 -17.72 5.93
N PHE A 248 15.12 -18.97 6.37
CA PHE A 248 14.04 -19.55 7.15
C PHE A 248 13.85 -18.82 8.48
N LEU A 249 14.92 -18.65 9.27
CA LEU A 249 14.86 -17.94 10.56
C LEU A 249 14.34 -16.52 10.41
N ARG A 250 14.79 -15.80 9.36
CA ARG A 250 14.26 -14.47 9.02
C ARG A 250 12.76 -14.51 8.74
N THR A 251 12.35 -15.40 7.84
CA THR A 251 10.96 -15.49 7.38
C THR A 251 10.04 -15.89 8.53
N TRP A 252 10.48 -16.83 9.37
CA TRP A 252 9.79 -17.23 10.59
C TRP A 252 9.63 -16.08 11.58
N THR A 253 10.71 -15.34 11.86
CA THR A 253 10.69 -14.18 12.77
C THR A 253 9.77 -13.07 12.26
N ALA A 254 9.86 -12.75 10.97
CA ALA A 254 9.00 -11.76 10.34
C ALA A 254 7.52 -12.16 10.42
N SER A 255 7.23 -13.45 10.24
CA SER A 255 5.90 -14.03 10.35
C SER A 255 5.37 -13.99 11.79
N LEU A 256 6.14 -14.43 12.79
CA LEU A 256 5.76 -14.38 14.21
C LEU A 256 5.35 -12.98 14.68
N ARG A 257 5.97 -11.94 14.13
CA ARG A 257 5.70 -10.54 14.45
C ARG A 257 4.47 -9.96 13.75
N ASP A 258 3.92 -10.64 12.75
CA ASP A 258 2.61 -10.29 12.19
C ASP A 258 1.48 -10.88 13.07
N ILE A 259 1.50 -10.46 14.34
CA ILE A 259 0.66 -10.98 15.41
C ILE A 259 -0.82 -10.75 15.08
N GLY A 260 -1.14 -9.59 14.51
CA GLY A 260 -2.52 -9.23 14.15
C GLY A 260 -3.10 -10.19 13.11
N PHE A 261 -2.36 -10.48 12.04
CA PHE A 261 -2.79 -11.42 11.01
C PHE A 261 -2.85 -12.87 11.53
N ASN A 262 -1.81 -13.32 12.24
CA ASN A 262 -1.76 -14.70 12.74
C ASN A 262 -2.88 -14.98 13.76
N ILE A 263 -3.15 -14.06 14.69
CA ILE A 263 -4.28 -14.19 15.62
C ILE A 263 -5.60 -14.22 14.86
N ALA A 264 -5.81 -13.29 13.90
CA ALA A 264 -7.04 -13.25 13.11
C ALA A 264 -7.30 -14.59 12.40
N ARG A 265 -6.25 -15.19 11.81
CA ARG A 265 -6.33 -16.49 11.14
C ARG A 265 -6.66 -17.65 12.09
N LEU A 266 -6.04 -17.71 13.27
CA LEU A 266 -6.32 -18.77 14.25
C LEU A 266 -7.73 -18.63 14.84
N VAL A 267 -8.15 -17.41 15.17
CA VAL A 267 -9.51 -17.12 15.67
C VAL A 267 -10.54 -17.48 14.61
N GLN A 268 -10.33 -17.08 13.36
CA GLN A 268 -11.24 -17.43 12.27
C GLN A 268 -11.36 -18.96 12.11
N ALA A 269 -10.23 -19.68 12.11
CA ALA A 269 -10.24 -21.13 11.93
C ALA A 269 -10.98 -21.86 13.07
N LEU A 270 -10.80 -21.42 14.31
CA LEU A 270 -11.54 -21.97 15.46
C LEU A 270 -13.03 -21.64 15.37
N VAL A 271 -13.38 -20.36 15.20
CA VAL A 271 -14.78 -19.92 15.12
C VAL A 271 -15.49 -20.67 14.00
N LEU A 272 -14.89 -20.72 12.81
CA LEU A 272 -15.51 -21.40 11.70
C LEU A 272 -15.55 -22.92 11.88
N GLY A 273 -14.48 -23.53 12.39
CA GLY A 273 -14.47 -24.98 12.66
C GLY A 273 -15.58 -25.38 13.62
N VAL A 274 -15.81 -24.58 14.66
CA VAL A 274 -16.93 -24.79 15.59
C VAL A 274 -18.27 -24.58 14.90
N ILE A 275 -18.45 -23.54 14.09
CA ILE A 275 -19.70 -23.30 13.35
C ILE A 275 -20.00 -24.49 12.42
N VAL A 276 -19.05 -24.86 11.56
CA VAL A 276 -19.22 -25.97 10.62
C VAL A 276 -19.45 -27.28 11.37
N GLY A 277 -18.62 -27.60 12.37
CA GLY A 277 -18.79 -28.83 13.15
C GLY A 277 -20.13 -28.93 13.87
N THR A 278 -20.63 -27.82 14.43
CA THR A 278 -21.94 -27.80 15.10
C THR A 278 -23.12 -27.67 14.14
N THR A 279 -22.90 -27.22 12.91
CA THR A 279 -23.93 -27.19 11.86
C THR A 279 -24.28 -28.61 11.41
N PHE A 280 -23.26 -29.44 11.23
CA PHE A 280 -23.40 -30.85 10.83
C PHE A 280 -23.44 -31.82 12.03
N PHE A 281 -23.89 -31.33 13.20
CA PHE A 281 -23.75 -32.04 14.46
C PHE A 281 -24.46 -33.40 14.46
N GLY A 282 -23.71 -34.46 14.75
CA GLY A 282 -24.24 -35.82 14.94
C GLY A 282 -24.69 -36.54 13.67
N ILE A 283 -24.50 -35.96 12.47
CA ILE A 283 -24.88 -36.59 11.20
C ILE A 283 -24.11 -37.90 10.95
N GLY A 284 -22.86 -37.98 11.41
CA GLY A 284 -22.04 -39.20 11.33
C GLY A 284 -22.49 -40.33 12.27
N ARG A 285 -23.31 -40.04 13.29
CA ARG A 285 -23.73 -41.01 14.32
C ARG A 285 -25.04 -41.74 13.98
N ASN A 286 -25.53 -41.60 12.75
CA ASN A 286 -26.73 -42.30 12.31
C ASN A 286 -26.53 -43.82 12.42
N THR A 287 -27.57 -44.52 12.87
CA THR A 287 -27.61 -45.99 12.95
C THR A 287 -28.70 -46.60 12.06
N ASP A 288 -29.53 -45.76 11.45
CA ASP A 288 -30.66 -46.18 10.62
C ASP A 288 -30.26 -46.22 9.13
N VAL A 289 -30.25 -47.42 8.56
CA VAL A 289 -29.91 -47.67 7.14
C VAL A 289 -30.86 -46.93 6.20
N ALA A 290 -32.16 -46.82 6.55
CA ALA A 290 -33.14 -46.18 5.68
C ALA A 290 -32.92 -44.67 5.57
N LYS A 291 -32.42 -44.03 6.64
CA LYS A 291 -32.10 -42.60 6.66
C LYS A 291 -30.74 -42.28 6.05
N GLU A 292 -29.84 -43.26 6.00
CA GLU A 292 -28.47 -43.06 5.52
C GLU A 292 -28.42 -42.64 4.06
N ALA A 293 -29.34 -43.12 3.22
CA ALA A 293 -29.45 -42.72 1.82
C ALA A 293 -29.61 -41.20 1.63
N HIS A 294 -30.29 -40.52 2.57
CA HIS A 294 -30.46 -39.06 2.54
C HIS A 294 -29.27 -38.30 3.16
N LEU A 295 -28.50 -38.94 4.05
CA LEU A 295 -27.38 -38.31 4.75
C LEU A 295 -26.04 -38.42 4.01
N VAL A 296 -25.86 -39.42 3.15
CA VAL A 296 -24.64 -39.59 2.33
C VAL A 296 -24.31 -38.32 1.53
N PRO A 297 -25.25 -37.69 0.79
CA PRO A 297 -25.03 -36.40 0.13
C PRO A 297 -24.53 -35.30 1.06
N ILE A 298 -25.10 -35.22 2.26
CA ILE A 298 -24.77 -34.18 3.26
C ILE A 298 -23.34 -34.40 3.78
N LYS A 299 -22.93 -35.66 4.02
CA LYS A 299 -21.56 -36.02 4.44
C LYS A 299 -20.52 -35.67 3.36
N VAL A 300 -20.78 -36.00 2.10
CA VAL A 300 -19.88 -35.64 0.97
C VAL A 300 -19.78 -34.12 0.82
N SER A 301 -20.92 -33.43 0.94
CA SER A 301 -21.00 -31.95 0.89
C SER A 301 -20.20 -31.30 2.01
N MET A 302 -20.20 -31.88 3.21
CA MET A 302 -19.38 -31.42 4.33
C MET A 302 -17.87 -31.54 4.05
N PHE A 303 -17.41 -32.67 3.45
CA PHE A 303 -16.00 -32.79 3.06
C PHE A 303 -15.61 -31.79 1.98
N PHE A 304 -16.45 -31.63 0.95
CA PHE A 304 -16.25 -30.64 -0.10
C PHE A 304 -16.17 -29.21 0.45
N LEU A 305 -17.08 -28.86 1.36
CA LEU A 305 -17.10 -27.57 2.05
C LEU A 305 -15.81 -27.35 2.86
N ALA A 306 -15.38 -28.35 3.64
CA ALA A 306 -14.17 -28.26 4.45
C ALA A 306 -12.94 -27.98 3.60
N LEU A 307 -12.83 -28.63 2.43
CA LEU A 307 -11.72 -28.41 1.49
C LEU A 307 -11.82 -27.05 0.78
N THR A 308 -13.01 -26.69 0.29
CA THR A 308 -13.25 -25.41 -0.41
C THR A 308 -13.00 -24.21 0.50
N TYR A 309 -13.33 -24.33 1.78
CA TYR A 309 -13.00 -23.31 2.79
C TYR A 309 -11.49 -23.05 2.89
N GLN A 310 -10.68 -24.10 2.93
CA GLN A 310 -9.22 -23.95 2.98
C GLN A 310 -8.70 -23.28 1.69
N ALA A 311 -9.28 -23.61 0.54
CA ALA A 311 -8.94 -22.96 -0.72
C ALA A 311 -9.29 -21.46 -0.72
N LEU A 312 -10.46 -21.06 -0.20
CA LEU A 312 -10.89 -19.67 -0.22
C LEU A 312 -10.13 -18.78 0.78
N THR A 313 -9.79 -19.30 1.96
CA THR A 313 -9.07 -18.53 2.99
C THR A 313 -7.61 -18.26 2.62
N THR A 314 -6.98 -19.15 1.85
CA THR A 314 -5.58 -19.00 1.45
C THR A 314 -5.37 -17.92 0.37
N ILE A 315 -6.43 -17.35 -0.22
CA ILE A 315 -6.36 -16.20 -1.14
C ILE A 315 -5.67 -14.98 -0.49
N SER A 316 -5.74 -14.81 0.82
CA SER A 316 -5.08 -13.69 1.52
C SER A 316 -3.55 -13.68 1.39
N THR A 317 -2.94 -14.81 1.01
CA THR A 317 -1.49 -14.90 0.77
C THR A 317 -1.03 -14.01 -0.38
N ILE A 318 -1.89 -13.74 -1.37
CA ILE A 318 -1.61 -12.87 -2.52
C ILE A 318 -1.17 -11.48 -2.06
N ASP A 319 -1.89 -10.92 -1.09
CA ASP A 319 -1.65 -9.56 -0.61
C ASP A 319 -0.31 -9.45 0.16
N THR A 320 0.07 -10.48 0.91
CA THR A 320 1.37 -10.54 1.61
C THR A 320 2.53 -10.66 0.64
N SER A 321 2.41 -11.56 -0.34
CA SER A 321 3.47 -11.81 -1.32
C SER A 321 3.67 -10.62 -2.26
N LEU A 322 2.62 -9.87 -2.61
CA LEU A 322 2.73 -8.62 -3.38
C LEU A 322 3.48 -7.54 -2.62
N LYS A 323 3.17 -7.32 -1.34
CA LYS A 323 3.86 -6.32 -0.50
C LYS A 323 5.37 -6.59 -0.39
N LEU A 324 5.77 -7.84 -0.27
CA LEU A 324 7.18 -8.24 -0.10
C LEU A 324 7.96 -8.30 -1.42
N ARG A 325 7.29 -8.26 -2.57
CA ARG A 325 7.89 -8.46 -3.90
C ARG A 325 9.04 -7.48 -4.19
N HIS A 326 8.88 -6.21 -3.89
CA HIS A 326 9.91 -5.20 -4.17
C HIS A 326 11.21 -5.46 -3.39
N VAL A 327 11.08 -5.85 -2.12
CA VAL A 327 12.23 -6.22 -1.26
C VAL A 327 12.91 -7.49 -1.80
N LEU A 328 12.12 -8.48 -2.22
CA LEU A 328 12.63 -9.71 -2.82
C LEU A 328 13.40 -9.44 -4.11
N TYR A 329 12.88 -8.59 -4.99
CA TYR A 329 13.57 -8.22 -6.24
C TYR A 329 14.89 -7.51 -5.98
N LYS A 330 14.95 -6.60 -5.00
CA LYS A 330 16.19 -5.94 -4.56
C LYS A 330 17.20 -7.00 -4.08
N GLN A 331 16.85 -7.78 -3.07
CA GLN A 331 17.78 -8.73 -2.44
C GLN A 331 18.22 -9.86 -3.39
N SER A 332 17.34 -10.30 -4.29
CA SER A 332 17.69 -11.26 -5.34
C SER A 332 18.65 -10.68 -6.38
N ALA A 333 18.53 -9.39 -6.73
CA ALA A 333 19.44 -8.73 -7.65
C ALA A 333 20.87 -8.59 -7.08
N TYR A 334 20.98 -8.38 -5.76
CA TYR A 334 22.26 -8.34 -5.04
C TYR A 334 22.75 -9.70 -4.55
N HIS A 335 22.13 -10.80 -4.99
CA HIS A 335 22.53 -12.17 -4.65
C HIS A 335 22.66 -12.46 -3.14
N PHE A 336 21.81 -11.85 -2.30
CA PHE A 336 21.80 -12.10 -0.86
C PHE A 336 21.57 -13.58 -0.53
N PHE A 337 20.72 -14.25 -1.31
CA PHE A 337 20.38 -15.65 -1.12
C PHE A 337 19.92 -16.27 -2.44
N HIS A 338 19.93 -17.59 -2.51
CA HIS A 338 19.31 -18.32 -3.60
C HIS A 338 17.78 -18.09 -3.58
N PRO A 339 17.14 -17.70 -4.71
CA PRO A 339 15.68 -17.53 -4.74
C PRO A 339 14.90 -18.76 -4.28
N SER A 340 15.41 -19.96 -4.59
CA SER A 340 14.84 -21.23 -4.12
C SER A 340 14.85 -21.34 -2.59
N ALA A 341 15.91 -20.87 -1.91
CA ALA A 341 15.97 -20.89 -0.45
C ALA A 341 14.87 -20.01 0.18
N TYR A 342 14.53 -18.88 -0.44
CA TYR A 342 13.40 -18.05 0.00
C TYR A 342 12.06 -18.73 -0.23
N VAL A 343 11.81 -19.26 -1.43
CA VAL A 343 10.54 -19.93 -1.74
C VAL A 343 10.33 -21.16 -0.84
N VAL A 344 11.37 -21.97 -0.62
CA VAL A 344 11.29 -23.13 0.29
C VAL A 344 11.05 -22.66 1.72
N SER A 345 11.76 -21.63 2.19
CA SER A 345 11.55 -21.07 3.53
C SER A 345 10.13 -20.57 3.72
N ASP A 346 9.61 -19.80 2.76
CA ASP A 346 8.26 -19.25 2.80
C ASP A 346 7.19 -20.34 2.70
N ALA A 347 7.42 -21.39 1.91
CA ALA A 347 6.57 -22.57 1.86
C ALA A 347 6.55 -23.32 3.21
N VAL A 348 7.71 -23.55 3.83
CA VAL A 348 7.81 -24.23 5.14
C VAL A 348 7.16 -23.40 6.24
N VAL A 349 7.34 -22.08 6.25
CA VAL A 349 6.68 -21.20 7.21
C VAL A 349 5.16 -21.25 7.07
N GLU A 350 4.63 -21.27 5.85
CA GLU A 350 3.20 -21.46 5.60
C GLU A 350 2.70 -22.80 6.14
N LEU A 351 3.42 -23.88 5.84
CA LEU A 351 3.13 -25.22 6.33
C LEU A 351 3.06 -25.26 7.86
N LEU A 352 4.07 -24.74 8.56
CA LEU A 352 4.10 -24.71 10.03
C LEU A 352 2.90 -23.97 10.64
N TRP A 353 2.52 -22.86 10.02
CA TRP A 353 1.42 -22.03 10.48
C TRP A 353 0.03 -22.62 10.19
N SER A 354 -0.09 -23.40 9.13
CA SER A 354 -1.34 -24.08 8.78
C SER A 354 -1.65 -25.26 9.71
N VAL A 355 -0.67 -25.84 10.42
CA VAL A 355 -0.89 -26.91 11.42
C VAL A 355 -1.85 -26.47 12.54
N PRO A 356 -1.58 -25.42 13.35
CA PRO A 356 -2.49 -25.01 14.40
C PRO A 356 -3.83 -24.51 13.83
N GLN A 357 -3.82 -23.84 12.69
CA GLN A 357 -5.05 -23.41 12.00
C GLN A 357 -5.95 -24.60 11.70
N LEU A 358 -5.38 -25.68 11.15
CA LEU A 358 -6.15 -26.85 10.80
C LEU A 358 -6.56 -27.68 12.00
N VAL A 359 -5.73 -27.80 13.03
CA VAL A 359 -6.15 -28.48 14.26
C VAL A 359 -7.35 -27.74 14.88
N LEU A 360 -7.33 -26.41 14.91
CA LEU A 360 -8.44 -25.61 15.42
C LEU A 360 -9.71 -25.72 14.55
N PHE A 361 -9.57 -25.89 13.24
CA PHE A 361 -10.71 -26.04 12.33
C PHE A 361 -11.23 -27.49 12.27
N GLY A 362 -10.34 -28.45 12.01
CA GLY A 362 -10.64 -29.85 11.73
C GLY A 362 -11.04 -30.65 12.96
N THR A 363 -10.52 -30.34 14.15
CA THR A 363 -10.90 -31.06 15.39
C THR A 363 -12.39 -30.87 15.71
N PRO A 364 -12.92 -29.63 15.80
CA PRO A 364 -14.36 -29.45 16.01
C PRO A 364 -15.20 -30.08 14.90
N VAL A 365 -14.80 -29.93 13.63
CA VAL A 365 -15.52 -30.52 12.50
C VAL A 365 -15.62 -32.04 12.64
N TYR A 366 -14.49 -32.73 12.83
CA TYR A 366 -14.44 -34.19 12.86
C TYR A 366 -15.29 -34.79 14.00
N PHE A 367 -15.11 -34.28 15.22
CA PHE A 367 -15.75 -34.85 16.41
C PHE A 367 -17.20 -34.40 16.60
N CYS A 368 -17.57 -33.18 16.20
CA CYS A 368 -18.96 -32.72 16.31
C CYS A 368 -19.87 -33.40 15.28
N VAL A 369 -19.37 -33.61 14.05
CA VAL A 369 -20.08 -34.38 13.02
C VAL A 369 -20.25 -35.83 13.47
N GLY A 370 -19.26 -36.37 14.17
CA GLY A 370 -19.26 -37.75 14.65
C GLY A 370 -18.77 -38.74 13.60
N LEU A 371 -17.71 -38.37 12.88
CA LEU A 371 -17.00 -39.25 11.94
C LEU A 371 -16.34 -40.44 12.66
N TYR A 372 -15.89 -41.44 11.89
CA TYR A 372 -15.40 -42.71 12.44
C TYR A 372 -14.35 -42.50 13.55
N PRO A 373 -14.55 -43.00 14.79
CA PRO A 373 -13.72 -42.67 15.95
C PRO A 373 -12.42 -43.50 16.00
N SER A 374 -11.59 -43.41 14.96
CA SER A 374 -10.26 -44.02 14.89
C SER A 374 -9.17 -42.96 14.80
N VAL A 375 -8.08 -43.19 15.54
CA VAL A 375 -6.89 -42.33 15.51
C VAL A 375 -6.34 -42.20 14.08
N GLY A 376 -6.26 -43.31 13.35
CA GLY A 376 -5.76 -43.30 11.97
C GLY A 376 -6.66 -42.53 11.00
N ALA A 377 -7.99 -42.67 11.12
CA ALA A 377 -8.94 -41.97 10.27
C ALA A 377 -8.93 -40.45 10.51
N TYR A 378 -8.80 -40.04 11.78
CA TYR A 378 -8.66 -38.64 12.16
C TYR A 378 -7.38 -38.01 11.60
N PHE A 379 -6.23 -38.67 11.77
CA PHE A 379 -4.97 -38.16 11.22
C PHE A 379 -4.98 -38.10 9.70
N THR A 380 -5.59 -39.07 9.01
CA THR A 380 -5.77 -39.02 7.55
C THR A 380 -6.63 -37.82 7.13
N PHE A 381 -7.74 -37.57 7.82
CA PHE A 381 -8.60 -36.41 7.57
C PHE A 381 -7.82 -35.10 7.71
N VAL A 382 -7.15 -34.89 8.85
CA VAL A 382 -6.36 -33.69 9.10
C VAL A 382 -5.22 -33.57 8.08
N LEU A 383 -4.50 -34.64 7.78
CA LEU A 383 -3.39 -34.60 6.82
C LEU A 383 -3.85 -34.24 5.40
N VAL A 384 -4.96 -34.80 4.91
CA VAL A 384 -5.47 -34.51 3.57
C VAL A 384 -5.96 -33.07 3.47
N VAL A 385 -6.70 -32.58 4.46
CA VAL A 385 -7.16 -31.18 4.48
C VAL A 385 -5.96 -30.22 4.58
N TYR A 386 -4.92 -30.58 5.35
CA TYR A 386 -3.67 -29.83 5.46
C TYR A 386 -2.95 -29.71 4.13
N LEU A 387 -2.73 -30.83 3.46
CA LEU A 387 -2.04 -30.86 2.17
C LEU A 387 -2.82 -30.07 1.11
N CYS A 388 -4.15 -30.17 1.11
CA CYS A 388 -5.01 -29.36 0.23
C CYS A 388 -4.84 -27.85 0.49
N ALA A 389 -4.91 -27.42 1.76
CA ALA A 389 -4.70 -26.03 2.14
C ALA A 389 -3.31 -25.52 1.70
N ALA A 390 -2.27 -26.31 1.93
CA ALA A 390 -0.91 -26.02 1.51
C ALA A 390 -0.75 -25.91 -0.01
N THR A 391 -1.39 -26.80 -0.77
CA THR A 391 -1.40 -26.72 -2.23
C THR A 391 -1.99 -25.40 -2.71
N TYR A 392 -3.17 -25.00 -2.21
CA TYR A 392 -3.80 -23.74 -2.63
C TYR A 392 -3.01 -22.49 -2.24
N ALA A 393 -2.43 -22.47 -1.03
CA ALA A 393 -1.53 -21.37 -0.64
C ALA A 393 -0.36 -21.21 -1.63
N LEU A 394 0.24 -22.31 -2.09
CA LEU A 394 1.33 -22.28 -3.07
C LEU A 394 0.87 -21.95 -4.49
N VAL A 395 -0.33 -22.39 -4.90
CA VAL A 395 -0.95 -21.96 -6.16
C VAL A 395 -1.09 -20.44 -6.18
N PHE A 396 -1.59 -19.83 -5.11
CA PHE A 396 -1.79 -18.38 -5.07
C PHE A 396 -0.47 -17.60 -4.97
N LYS A 397 0.55 -18.14 -4.29
CA LYS A 397 1.90 -17.56 -4.31
C LYS A 397 2.50 -17.60 -5.72
N PHE A 398 2.34 -18.70 -6.45
CA PHE A 398 2.76 -18.80 -7.85
C PHE A 398 2.03 -17.78 -8.74
N VAL A 399 0.68 -17.77 -8.70
CA VAL A 399 -0.17 -16.83 -9.44
C VAL A 399 0.22 -15.39 -9.14
N THR A 400 0.54 -15.10 -7.89
CA THR A 400 1.01 -13.78 -7.48
C THR A 400 2.27 -13.40 -8.24
N MET A 401 3.32 -14.22 -8.22
CA MET A 401 4.60 -13.90 -8.85
C MET A 401 4.51 -13.68 -10.37
N VAL A 402 3.54 -14.30 -11.04
CA VAL A 402 3.29 -14.13 -12.49
C VAL A 402 2.28 -13.03 -12.82
N SER A 403 1.69 -12.38 -11.82
CA SER A 403 0.69 -11.31 -12.01
C SER A 403 1.26 -9.91 -11.72
N PRO A 404 0.90 -8.88 -12.51
CA PRO A 404 1.38 -7.51 -12.32
C PRO A 404 0.76 -6.84 -11.08
N ASP A 405 -0.50 -7.10 -10.77
CA ASP A 405 -1.24 -6.48 -9.67
C ASP A 405 -2.16 -7.46 -8.92
N ALA A 406 -2.68 -7.02 -7.77
CA ALA A 406 -3.52 -7.83 -6.88
C ALA A 406 -4.88 -8.20 -7.49
N VAL A 407 -5.44 -7.35 -8.35
CA VAL A 407 -6.76 -7.58 -8.96
C VAL A 407 -6.65 -8.73 -9.95
N LEU A 408 -5.67 -8.66 -10.87
CA LEU A 408 -5.48 -9.74 -11.85
C LEU A 408 -5.15 -11.07 -11.16
N ALA A 409 -4.28 -11.05 -10.14
CA ALA A 409 -3.93 -12.24 -9.37
C ALA A 409 -5.18 -12.90 -8.75
N LYS A 410 -6.11 -12.11 -8.19
CA LYS A 410 -7.35 -12.62 -7.59
C LYS A 410 -8.33 -13.17 -8.64
N VAL A 411 -8.42 -12.53 -9.81
CA VAL A 411 -9.24 -13.06 -10.91
C VAL A 411 -8.74 -14.42 -11.38
N VAL A 412 -7.43 -14.56 -11.59
CA VAL A 412 -6.81 -15.84 -11.96
C VAL A 412 -7.01 -16.88 -10.85
N ALA A 413 -6.80 -16.50 -9.58
CA ALA A 413 -7.01 -17.39 -8.44
C ALA A 413 -8.44 -17.94 -8.38
N ILE A 414 -9.44 -17.08 -8.54
CA ILE A 414 -10.86 -17.48 -8.50
C ILE A 414 -11.23 -18.34 -9.71
N PHE A 415 -10.68 -18.02 -10.88
CA PHE A 415 -10.85 -18.86 -12.07
C PHE A 415 -10.26 -20.27 -11.86
N VAL A 416 -9.08 -20.38 -11.24
CA VAL A 416 -8.45 -21.67 -10.90
C VAL A 416 -9.28 -22.43 -9.87
N ILE A 417 -9.77 -21.77 -8.81
CA ILE A 417 -10.67 -22.39 -7.83
C ILE A 417 -11.94 -22.89 -8.51
N PHE A 418 -12.54 -22.08 -9.39
CA PHE A 418 -13.73 -22.44 -10.14
C PHE A 418 -13.53 -23.71 -10.97
N LEU A 419 -12.45 -23.80 -11.76
CA LEU A 419 -12.13 -25.00 -12.53
C LEU A 419 -11.99 -26.22 -11.60
N HIS A 420 -11.27 -26.08 -10.49
CA HIS A 420 -11.11 -27.17 -9.54
C HIS A 420 -12.41 -27.57 -8.85
N ILE A 421 -13.34 -26.65 -8.63
CA ILE A 421 -14.62 -26.93 -8.01
C ILE A 421 -15.54 -27.69 -8.98
N VAL A 422 -15.69 -27.19 -10.22
CA VAL A 422 -16.55 -27.83 -11.24
C VAL A 422 -16.05 -29.24 -11.55
N PHE A 423 -14.74 -29.42 -11.72
CA PHE A 423 -14.12 -30.70 -12.05
C PHE A 423 -13.58 -31.43 -10.80
N SER A 424 -14.18 -31.22 -9.62
CA SER A 424 -13.80 -31.94 -8.38
C SER A 424 -14.40 -33.35 -8.30
N GLY A 425 -15.43 -33.65 -9.10
CA GLY A 425 -16.27 -34.84 -8.94
C GLY A 425 -17.43 -34.65 -7.96
N TYR A 426 -17.56 -33.47 -7.33
CA TYR A 426 -18.69 -33.14 -6.45
C TYR A 426 -19.91 -32.65 -7.23
N VAL A 427 -19.74 -31.64 -8.10
CA VAL A 427 -20.82 -31.04 -8.88
C VAL A 427 -21.31 -31.97 -9.99
N THR A 428 -20.35 -32.60 -10.68
CA THR A 428 -20.61 -33.59 -11.72
C THR A 428 -19.79 -34.83 -11.41
N PRO A 429 -20.42 -36.01 -11.21
CA PRO A 429 -19.71 -37.26 -11.04
C PRO A 429 -18.70 -37.50 -12.16
N ALA A 430 -17.56 -38.10 -11.84
CA ALA A 430 -16.47 -38.32 -12.80
C ALA A 430 -16.89 -38.97 -14.14
N PRO A 431 -17.81 -39.95 -14.17
CA PRO A 431 -18.28 -40.57 -15.42
C PRO A 431 -19.08 -39.62 -16.33
N GLN A 432 -19.70 -38.58 -15.76
CA GLN A 432 -20.54 -37.63 -16.48
C GLN A 432 -19.73 -36.42 -17.01
N ILE A 433 -18.45 -36.30 -16.65
CA ILE A 433 -17.58 -35.23 -17.16
C ILE A 433 -17.27 -35.49 -18.64
N PRO A 434 -17.50 -34.51 -19.54
CA PRO A 434 -17.17 -34.66 -20.96
C PRO A 434 -15.71 -35.02 -21.19
N LEU A 435 -15.44 -35.87 -22.20
CA LEU A 435 -14.09 -36.40 -22.48
C LEU A 435 -13.02 -35.30 -22.61
N LEU A 436 -13.38 -34.16 -23.21
CA LEU A 436 -12.49 -32.99 -23.36
C LEU A 436 -11.95 -32.46 -22.02
N TRP A 437 -12.74 -32.56 -20.95
CA TRP A 437 -12.42 -31.99 -19.65
C TRP A 437 -11.97 -33.03 -18.61
N GLN A 438 -11.97 -34.32 -18.94
CA GLN A 438 -11.60 -35.38 -17.98
C GLN A 438 -10.17 -35.24 -17.43
N TRP A 439 -9.24 -34.65 -18.19
CA TRP A 439 -7.88 -34.42 -17.69
C TRP A 439 -7.85 -33.41 -16.52
N LEU A 440 -8.76 -32.43 -16.49
CA LEU A 440 -8.87 -31.49 -15.37
C LEU A 440 -9.28 -32.21 -14.09
N TYR A 441 -10.11 -33.24 -14.16
CA TYR A 441 -10.47 -34.05 -12.99
C TYR A 441 -9.24 -34.75 -12.37
N TRP A 442 -8.34 -35.28 -13.20
CA TRP A 442 -7.16 -36.02 -12.73
C TRP A 442 -5.99 -35.12 -12.30
N THR A 443 -5.89 -33.89 -12.83
CA THR A 443 -4.86 -32.91 -12.42
C THR A 443 -5.31 -32.06 -11.23
N ASN A 444 -6.57 -32.15 -10.81
CA ASN A 444 -7.17 -31.30 -9.79
C ASN A 444 -6.85 -31.77 -8.36
N PRO A 445 -6.14 -30.95 -7.54
CA PRO A 445 -5.86 -31.26 -6.13
C PRO A 445 -7.11 -31.46 -5.28
N LEU A 446 -8.19 -30.71 -5.56
CA LEU A 446 -9.45 -30.80 -4.82
C LEU A 446 -10.15 -32.14 -5.04
N ALA A 447 -10.10 -32.68 -6.27
CA ALA A 447 -10.69 -33.97 -6.61
C ALA A 447 -10.01 -35.12 -5.85
N TRP A 448 -8.69 -35.10 -5.80
CA TRP A 448 -7.90 -36.10 -5.05
C TRP A 448 -8.13 -36.00 -3.55
N ALA A 449 -8.16 -34.77 -3.00
CA ALA A 449 -8.43 -34.56 -1.58
C ALA A 449 -9.85 -35.02 -1.20
N LEU A 450 -10.86 -34.65 -1.99
CA LEU A 450 -12.25 -35.05 -1.76
C LEU A 450 -12.39 -36.58 -1.81
N ARG A 451 -11.82 -37.22 -2.85
CA ARG A 451 -11.82 -38.68 -2.98
C ARG A 451 -11.21 -39.36 -1.76
N ALA A 452 -10.07 -38.87 -1.27
CA ALA A 452 -9.42 -39.46 -0.11
C ALA A 452 -10.26 -39.34 1.18
N LEU A 453 -10.91 -38.20 1.41
CA LEU A 453 -11.76 -38.01 2.59
C LEU A 453 -13.02 -38.89 2.56
N VAL A 454 -13.67 -38.96 1.39
CA VAL A 454 -14.86 -39.79 1.17
C VAL A 454 -14.52 -41.27 1.37
N LEU A 455 -13.41 -41.76 0.80
CA LEU A 455 -12.96 -43.14 0.99
C LEU A 455 -12.58 -43.44 2.45
N ASN A 456 -11.91 -42.51 3.13
CA ASN A 456 -11.52 -42.67 4.53
C ASN A 456 -12.72 -42.85 5.46
N GLU A 457 -13.86 -42.25 5.15
CA GLU A 457 -15.10 -42.39 5.92
C GLU A 457 -15.91 -43.62 5.50
N PHE A 458 -16.25 -43.78 4.22
CA PHE A 458 -17.19 -44.83 3.78
C PHE A 458 -16.58 -46.24 3.67
N LEU A 459 -15.25 -46.37 3.63
CA LEU A 459 -14.57 -47.67 3.77
C LEU A 459 -14.23 -48.03 5.22
N SER A 460 -14.56 -47.16 6.18
CA SER A 460 -14.32 -47.44 7.61
C SER A 460 -15.15 -48.62 8.10
N SER A 461 -14.67 -49.29 9.15
CA SER A 461 -15.40 -50.36 9.85
C SER A 461 -16.50 -49.82 10.78
N THR A 462 -17.24 -48.83 10.32
CA THR A 462 -18.43 -48.33 11.01
C THR A 462 -19.54 -49.37 10.84
N PRO A 463 -20.22 -49.83 11.91
CA PRO A 463 -21.21 -50.91 11.82
C PRO A 463 -22.30 -50.69 10.76
N LEU A 464 -22.71 -49.43 10.57
CA LEU A 464 -23.66 -49.05 9.53
C LEU A 464 -23.14 -49.34 8.12
N TYR A 465 -21.90 -48.95 7.82
CA TYR A 465 -21.32 -49.10 6.48
C TYR A 465 -20.99 -50.55 6.13
N GLU A 466 -20.77 -51.40 7.14
CA GLU A 466 -20.57 -52.85 6.97
C GLU A 466 -21.87 -53.63 6.74
N THR A 467 -23.02 -53.01 7.01
CA THR A 467 -24.33 -53.65 6.79
C THR A 467 -24.52 -53.94 5.30
N MET A 468 -25.01 -55.15 4.98
CA MET A 468 -25.28 -55.59 3.62
C MET A 468 -26.72 -55.28 3.23
N VAL A 469 -26.92 -54.65 2.07
CA VAL A 469 -28.24 -54.29 1.52
C VAL A 469 -28.37 -54.90 0.11
N PRO A 470 -29.55 -55.43 -0.26
CA PRO A 470 -29.77 -55.94 -1.60
C PRO A 470 -29.84 -54.80 -2.64
N ILE A 471 -29.00 -54.88 -3.67
CA ILE A 471 -29.02 -54.02 -4.87
C ILE A 471 -29.55 -54.88 -6.03
N GLY A 472 -30.87 -54.95 -6.18
CA GLY A 472 -31.52 -55.79 -7.20
C GLY A 472 -31.87 -57.20 -6.71
N GLN A 473 -32.18 -58.11 -7.65
CA GLN A 473 -32.75 -59.42 -7.31
C GLN A 473 -31.78 -60.42 -6.67
N ASP A 474 -30.45 -60.28 -6.84
CA ASP A 474 -29.46 -61.27 -6.34
C ASP A 474 -28.08 -60.71 -5.92
N VAL A 475 -27.88 -59.38 -5.88
CA VAL A 475 -26.58 -58.77 -5.53
C VAL A 475 -26.68 -58.08 -4.17
N TRP A 476 -25.79 -58.43 -3.24
CA TRP A 476 -25.66 -57.78 -1.93
C TRP A 476 -24.39 -56.94 -1.90
N ALA A 477 -24.52 -55.67 -1.51
CA ALA A 477 -23.38 -54.78 -1.35
C ALA A 477 -23.40 -54.13 0.03
N ARG A 478 -22.22 -53.71 0.48
CA ARG A 478 -22.08 -52.93 1.71
C ARG A 478 -22.71 -51.56 1.51
N VAL A 479 -23.36 -51.01 2.55
CA VAL A 479 -23.89 -49.63 2.50
C VAL A 479 -22.80 -48.64 2.10
N GLY A 480 -21.59 -48.79 2.65
CA GLY A 480 -20.44 -47.93 2.33
C GLY A 480 -20.00 -48.01 0.86
N SER A 481 -19.96 -49.20 0.25
CA SER A 481 -19.62 -49.33 -1.18
C SER A 481 -20.71 -48.77 -2.08
N SER A 482 -21.97 -48.96 -1.69
CA SER A 482 -23.14 -48.42 -2.41
C SER A 482 -23.14 -46.89 -2.39
N ALA A 483 -22.79 -46.28 -1.25
CA ALA A 483 -22.65 -44.83 -1.11
C ALA A 483 -21.54 -44.25 -2.00
N LEU A 484 -20.41 -44.97 -2.14
CA LEU A 484 -19.30 -44.57 -3.02
C LEU A 484 -19.71 -44.63 -4.50
N GLU A 485 -20.35 -45.72 -4.92
CA GLU A 485 -20.80 -45.91 -6.30
C GLU A 485 -21.88 -44.89 -6.70
N ALA A 486 -22.76 -44.50 -5.78
CA ALA A 486 -23.79 -43.49 -6.01
C ALA A 486 -23.21 -42.11 -6.42
N TYR A 487 -21.99 -41.79 -5.99
CA TYR A 487 -21.28 -40.56 -6.34
C TYR A 487 -20.17 -40.77 -7.39
N GLY A 488 -20.10 -41.96 -8.00
CA GLY A 488 -19.10 -42.29 -9.02
C GLY A 488 -17.68 -42.49 -8.48
N PHE A 489 -17.52 -42.78 -7.20
CA PHE A 489 -16.23 -43.12 -6.58
C PHE A 489 -15.99 -44.63 -6.60
N THR A 490 -14.76 -45.03 -6.91
CA THR A 490 -14.33 -46.44 -6.86
C THR A 490 -14.08 -46.89 -5.43
N THR A 491 -14.27 -48.18 -5.12
CA THR A 491 -14.01 -48.77 -3.79
C THR A 491 -12.53 -49.04 -3.48
N ASN A 492 -11.60 -48.61 -4.33
CA ASN A 492 -10.16 -48.88 -4.17
C ASN A 492 -9.51 -47.97 -3.09
N ALA A 493 -9.14 -48.57 -1.95
CA ALA A 493 -8.48 -47.86 -0.84
C ALA A 493 -7.09 -47.28 -1.20
N ALA A 494 -6.43 -47.75 -2.26
CA ALA A 494 -5.12 -47.25 -2.69
C ALA A 494 -5.13 -45.77 -3.10
N TYR A 495 -6.31 -45.19 -3.39
CA TYR A 495 -6.45 -43.77 -3.69
C TYR A 495 -6.19 -42.86 -2.48
N ILE A 496 -6.28 -43.36 -1.23
CA ILE A 496 -5.97 -42.57 -0.02
C ILE A 496 -4.47 -42.20 0.02
N PRO A 497 -3.53 -43.16 0.04
CA PRO A 497 -2.10 -42.83 -0.04
C PRO A 497 -1.73 -42.21 -1.40
N GLY A 498 -2.42 -42.58 -2.49
CA GLY A 498 -2.24 -41.94 -3.79
C GLY A 498 -2.52 -40.44 -3.79
N ALA A 499 -3.59 -40.00 -3.12
CA ALA A 499 -3.90 -38.57 -2.97
C ALA A 499 -2.82 -37.82 -2.18
N ILE A 500 -2.27 -38.41 -1.13
CA ILE A 500 -1.18 -37.81 -0.35
C ILE A 500 0.05 -37.61 -1.23
N VAL A 501 0.45 -38.63 -1.99
CA VAL A 501 1.58 -38.55 -2.92
C VAL A 501 1.34 -37.50 -4.00
N PHE A 502 0.13 -37.45 -4.56
CA PHE A 502 -0.25 -36.46 -5.57
C PHE A 502 -0.18 -35.02 -5.05
N LEU A 503 -0.73 -34.76 -3.87
CA LEU A 503 -0.72 -33.43 -3.26
C LEU A 503 0.71 -32.98 -2.92
N VAL A 504 1.54 -33.87 -2.35
CA VAL A 504 2.96 -33.58 -2.09
C VAL A 504 3.72 -33.33 -3.39
N GLY A 505 3.49 -34.14 -4.43
CA GLY A 505 4.08 -33.92 -5.76
C GLY A 505 3.69 -32.56 -6.35
N THR A 506 2.42 -32.17 -6.23
CA THR A 506 1.92 -30.87 -6.69
C THR A 506 2.58 -29.71 -5.93
N ILE A 507 2.76 -29.85 -4.60
CA ILE A 507 3.47 -28.88 -3.78
C ILE A 507 4.91 -28.67 -4.28
N LEU A 508 5.65 -29.74 -4.57
CA LEU A 508 7.02 -29.65 -5.07
C LEU A 508 7.10 -28.97 -6.45
N VAL A 509 6.16 -29.28 -7.34
CA VAL A 509 6.03 -28.61 -8.65
C VAL A 509 5.76 -27.12 -8.48
N LEU A 510 4.87 -26.72 -7.58
CA LEU A 510 4.53 -25.31 -7.34
C LEU A 510 5.68 -24.53 -6.69
N VAL A 511 6.44 -25.14 -5.77
CA VAL A 511 7.66 -24.54 -5.21
C VAL A 511 8.69 -24.29 -6.31
N THR A 512 8.87 -25.25 -7.21
CA THR A 512 9.78 -25.13 -8.35
C THR A 512 9.30 -24.04 -9.33
N GLY A 513 8.01 -24.06 -9.68
CA GLY A 513 7.40 -23.06 -10.56
C GLY A 513 7.48 -21.65 -10.00
N THR A 514 7.27 -21.47 -8.69
CA THR A 514 7.39 -20.16 -8.03
C THR A 514 8.83 -19.67 -8.04
N THR A 515 9.81 -20.57 -7.86
CA THR A 515 11.23 -20.24 -7.97
C THR A 515 11.58 -19.75 -9.37
N LEU A 516 11.11 -20.45 -10.41
CA LEU A 516 11.31 -20.06 -11.81
C LEU A 516 10.62 -18.72 -12.11
N ALA A 517 9.40 -18.51 -11.61
CA ALA A 517 8.68 -17.24 -11.77
C ALA A 517 9.47 -16.06 -11.20
N ILE A 518 10.06 -16.19 -10.01
CA ILE A 518 10.89 -15.12 -9.42
C ILE A 518 12.16 -14.83 -10.25
N GLN A 519 12.73 -15.86 -10.88
CA GLN A 519 13.93 -15.72 -11.70
C GLN A 519 13.66 -15.08 -13.06
N PHE A 520 12.57 -15.49 -13.73
CA PHE A 520 12.30 -15.13 -15.12
C PHE A 520 11.23 -14.03 -15.30
N VAL A 521 10.33 -13.85 -14.34
CA VAL A 521 9.23 -12.87 -14.41
C VAL A 521 9.50 -11.71 -13.47
N ARG A 522 9.75 -10.51 -14.03
CA ARG A 522 9.96 -9.28 -13.26
C ARG A 522 9.02 -8.19 -13.71
N PHE A 523 8.08 -7.85 -12.83
CA PHE A 523 7.26 -6.65 -12.97
C PHE A 523 8.00 -5.48 -12.32
N ARG A 524 8.67 -4.65 -13.12
CA ARG A 524 9.20 -3.37 -12.63
C ARG A 524 8.07 -2.34 -12.67
N PRO A 525 7.79 -1.62 -11.58
CA PRO A 525 6.97 -0.42 -11.70
C PRO A 525 7.68 0.48 -12.70
N SER A 526 6.99 0.83 -13.78
CA SER A 526 7.54 1.72 -14.79
C SER A 526 7.78 3.08 -14.14
N MET A 527 8.99 3.34 -13.66
CA MET A 527 9.51 4.71 -13.67
C MET A 527 9.46 5.13 -15.13
N SER A 528 8.67 6.17 -15.40
CA SER A 528 8.39 6.76 -16.72
C SER A 528 9.52 6.53 -17.72
N ARG A 529 9.38 5.54 -18.62
CA ARG A 529 10.23 5.44 -19.81
C ARG A 529 9.90 6.54 -20.84
N SER A 530 8.87 7.35 -20.55
CA SER A 530 8.43 8.48 -21.36
C SER A 530 9.42 9.66 -21.35
N ASP A 531 10.37 9.71 -20.41
CA ASP A 531 11.38 10.77 -20.38
C ASP A 531 12.48 10.58 -21.45
N LEU A 532 12.52 9.40 -22.09
CA LEU A 532 13.47 9.04 -23.16
C LEU A 532 12.92 9.23 -24.58
N LYS A 533 11.65 9.58 -24.75
CA LYS A 533 11.20 10.12 -26.04
C LYS A 533 11.48 11.61 -26.00
N SER A 534 12.54 11.99 -26.71
CA SER A 534 12.91 13.38 -27.00
C SER A 534 11.69 14.27 -26.98
N SER A 535 11.59 15.12 -25.97
CA SER A 535 10.74 16.30 -26.04
C SER A 535 11.03 16.94 -27.41
N PRO A 536 10.02 17.31 -28.22
CA PRO A 536 10.28 18.11 -29.41
C PRO A 536 11.15 19.29 -28.96
N PRO A 537 12.25 19.61 -29.68
CA PRO A 537 13.11 20.70 -29.27
C PRO A 537 12.22 21.92 -29.06
N LEU A 538 12.19 22.43 -27.83
CA LEU A 538 11.61 23.75 -27.59
C LEU A 538 12.27 24.66 -28.61
N ALA A 539 11.45 25.39 -29.38
CA ALA A 539 11.94 26.37 -30.32
C ALA A 539 13.01 27.22 -29.61
N PRO A 540 14.18 27.44 -30.24
CA PRO A 540 15.21 28.27 -29.61
C PRO A 540 14.57 29.60 -29.24
N PRO A 541 14.73 30.07 -27.98
CA PRO A 541 14.22 31.38 -27.61
C PRO A 541 14.87 32.38 -28.57
N SER A 542 14.03 33.13 -29.27
CA SER A 542 14.46 34.18 -30.18
C SER A 542 15.46 35.07 -29.45
N GLN A 543 16.72 35.00 -29.87
CA GLN A 543 17.75 35.94 -29.46
C GLN A 543 17.31 37.34 -29.88
N THR A 544 17.59 38.34 -29.03
CA THR A 544 17.18 39.75 -29.14
C THR A 544 15.74 40.08 -28.69
N GLY A 545 15.51 39.86 -27.41
CA GLY A 545 14.56 40.66 -26.65
C GLY A 545 15.00 40.63 -25.21
N SER A 546 15.28 41.79 -24.61
CA SER A 546 15.20 41.93 -23.17
C SER A 546 13.81 41.46 -22.79
N ALA A 547 13.69 40.20 -22.38
CA ALA A 547 12.47 39.67 -21.80
C ALA A 547 12.36 40.36 -20.45
N THR A 548 11.87 41.59 -20.46
CA THR A 548 10.99 42.06 -19.40
C THR A 548 9.99 40.93 -19.26
N ILE A 549 10.15 40.12 -18.20
CA ILE A 549 9.13 39.18 -17.76
C ILE A 549 7.89 40.04 -17.72
N ARG A 550 6.98 39.84 -18.68
CA ARG A 550 5.64 40.41 -18.56
C ARG A 550 5.06 39.66 -17.39
N ILE A 551 5.22 40.25 -16.20
CA ILE A 551 4.37 40.01 -15.06
C ILE A 551 3.01 40.47 -15.55
N ALA A 552 2.30 39.59 -16.28
CA ALA A 552 0.86 39.67 -16.27
C ALA A 552 0.50 39.59 -14.79
N SER A 553 -0.12 40.64 -14.28
CA SER A 553 -0.61 40.75 -12.92
C SER A 553 -1.69 39.68 -12.71
N HIS A 554 -1.29 38.42 -12.60
CA HIS A 554 -2.16 37.33 -12.19
C HIS A 554 -2.26 37.39 -10.69
N ASP A 555 -3.32 38.05 -10.23
CA ASP A 555 -3.57 38.32 -8.83
C ASP A 555 -4.08 37.03 -8.18
N LEU A 556 -3.29 36.39 -7.32
CA LEU A 556 -3.71 35.26 -6.46
C LEU A 556 -4.95 35.59 -5.61
N ASN A 557 -5.30 36.88 -5.58
CA ASN A 557 -6.39 37.49 -4.84
C ASN A 557 -7.64 37.71 -5.71
N ASN A 558 -7.74 37.02 -6.86
CA ASN A 558 -8.95 36.94 -7.67
C ASN A 558 -10.19 36.45 -6.88
N LEU A 559 -10.00 35.82 -5.72
CA LEU A 559 -11.04 35.57 -4.72
C LEU A 559 -10.72 36.30 -3.40
N PRO A 560 -11.70 36.99 -2.78
CA PRO A 560 -11.48 37.65 -1.51
C PRO A 560 -11.18 36.61 -0.43
N PHE A 561 -10.15 36.85 0.36
CA PHE A 561 -9.85 36.10 1.59
C PHE A 561 -9.60 37.09 2.72
N GLN A 562 -9.83 36.67 3.96
CA GLN A 562 -9.50 37.48 5.13
C GLN A 562 -8.10 37.10 5.63
N PRO A 563 -7.14 38.03 5.76
CA PRO A 563 -5.86 37.74 6.38
C PRO A 563 -6.04 37.27 7.83
N VAL A 564 -5.31 36.24 8.25
CA VAL A 564 -5.46 35.63 9.59
C VAL A 564 -4.12 35.52 10.31
N ALA A 565 -4.03 36.12 11.49
CA ALA A 565 -2.95 35.88 12.44
C ALA A 565 -3.27 34.70 13.35
N LEU A 566 -2.32 33.78 13.52
CA LEU A 566 -2.43 32.62 14.41
C LEU A 566 -1.46 32.78 15.57
N THR A 567 -1.96 32.76 16.80
CA THR A 567 -1.18 33.01 18.01
C THR A 567 -1.38 31.89 19.01
N PHE A 568 -0.33 31.51 19.74
CA PHE A 568 -0.38 30.48 20.77
C PHE A 568 0.44 30.87 22.00
N GLN A 569 -0.09 30.53 23.17
CA GLN A 569 0.45 30.89 24.48
C GLN A 569 0.66 29.64 25.33
N SER A 570 1.88 29.48 25.84
CA SER A 570 2.28 28.39 26.76
C SER A 570 1.89 27.00 26.27
N LEU A 571 2.00 26.77 24.96
CA LEU A 571 1.55 25.52 24.34
C LEU A 571 2.44 24.34 24.76
N SER A 572 1.86 23.36 25.42
CA SER A 572 2.51 22.13 25.86
C SER A 572 1.77 20.90 25.33
N TYR A 573 2.52 19.85 25.00
CA TYR A 573 1.95 18.60 24.49
C TYR A 573 2.63 17.38 25.10
N THR A 574 1.82 16.49 25.67
CA THR A 574 2.29 15.31 26.40
C THR A 574 1.64 14.04 25.85
N ILE A 575 2.43 12.98 25.67
CA ILE A 575 1.97 11.68 25.21
C ILE A 575 2.25 10.58 26.25
N ASP A 576 1.37 9.59 26.31
CA ASP A 576 1.62 8.35 27.05
C ASP A 576 2.38 7.36 26.16
N ILE A 577 3.50 6.83 26.65
CA ILE A 577 4.30 5.79 26.00
C ILE A 577 4.18 4.51 26.82
N GLY A 578 3.86 3.38 26.16
CA GLY A 578 3.77 2.07 26.79
C GLY A 578 2.35 1.46 26.75
N LYS A 579 2.22 0.23 27.24
CA LYS A 579 0.94 -0.50 27.32
C LYS A 579 0.64 -0.88 28.77
N GLY A 580 -0.63 -0.82 29.15
CA GLY A 580 -1.10 -1.25 30.47
C GLY A 580 -0.52 -0.41 31.60
N LYS A 581 0.07 -1.05 32.62
CA LYS A 581 0.59 -0.40 33.83
C LYS A 581 1.95 0.29 33.66
N ASN A 582 2.68 0.04 32.57
CA ASN A 582 3.99 0.64 32.29
C ASN A 582 3.89 1.90 31.41
N LYS A 583 2.82 2.68 31.56
CA LYS A 583 2.67 3.94 30.82
C LYS A 583 3.60 4.99 31.44
N THR A 584 4.51 5.53 30.66
CA THR A 584 5.33 6.69 31.01
C THR A 584 4.89 7.88 30.18
N SER A 585 4.66 9.04 30.82
CA SER A 585 4.33 10.28 30.11
C SER A 585 5.61 10.91 29.58
N ARG A 586 5.63 11.27 28.30
CA ARG A 586 6.70 12.05 27.68
C ARG A 586 6.14 13.36 27.15
N GLN A 587 6.64 14.46 27.69
CA GLN A 587 6.35 15.80 27.18
C GLN A 587 7.20 16.06 25.93
N LEU A 588 6.56 16.47 24.83
CA LEU A 588 7.20 16.72 23.54
C LEU A 588 7.31 18.20 23.20
N LEU A 589 6.42 19.04 23.75
CA LEU A 589 6.46 20.50 23.63
C LEU A 589 6.32 21.09 25.03
N LYS A 590 7.15 22.08 25.36
CA LYS A 590 7.22 22.68 26.70
C LYS A 590 6.98 24.19 26.64
N GLY A 591 5.73 24.60 26.83
CA GLY A 591 5.35 26.00 26.98
C GLY A 591 5.81 26.89 25.83
N ILE A 592 5.48 26.55 24.59
CA ILE A 592 5.91 27.31 23.41
C ILE A 592 4.99 28.53 23.20
N HIS A 593 5.58 29.69 22.92
CA HIS A 593 4.89 30.96 22.61
C HIS A 593 5.22 31.40 21.18
N GLY A 594 4.24 31.92 20.43
CA GLY A 594 4.49 32.41 19.07
C GLY A 594 3.27 32.98 18.37
N SER A 595 3.51 33.74 17.29
CA SER A 595 2.45 34.38 16.50
C SER A 595 2.81 34.47 15.01
N PHE A 596 2.07 33.77 14.15
CA PHE A 596 2.24 33.82 12.70
C PHE A 596 1.37 34.91 12.09
N GLN A 597 1.99 35.83 11.35
CA GLN A 597 1.35 37.03 10.82
C GLN A 597 1.00 36.87 9.33
N PRO A 598 -0.07 37.53 8.85
CA PRO A 598 -0.40 37.52 7.42
C PRO A 598 0.68 38.17 6.56
N GLY A 599 0.83 37.67 5.34
CA GLY A 599 1.82 38.18 4.38
C GLY A 599 3.25 37.72 4.66
N SER A 600 3.46 36.82 5.62
CA SER A 600 4.79 36.33 5.99
C SER A 600 4.93 34.84 5.77
N LEU A 601 6.10 34.44 5.25
CA LEU A 601 6.56 33.07 5.15
C LEU A 601 7.44 32.75 6.36
N THR A 602 6.95 31.88 7.25
CA THR A 602 7.65 31.48 8.47
C THR A 602 8.24 30.08 8.35
N ALA A 603 9.55 29.96 8.56
CA ALA A 603 10.25 28.68 8.69
C ALA A 603 10.10 28.13 10.12
N LEU A 604 9.71 26.86 10.23
CA LEU A 604 9.78 26.08 11.46
C LEU A 604 10.98 25.12 11.38
N MET A 605 12.03 25.41 12.15
CA MET A 605 13.30 24.68 12.11
C MET A 605 13.74 24.19 13.49
N GLY A 606 14.71 23.28 13.50
CA GLY A 606 15.22 22.63 14.70
C GLY A 606 15.74 21.22 14.42
N SER A 607 16.37 20.59 15.41
CA SER A 607 16.89 19.22 15.26
C SER A 607 15.79 18.19 14.95
N THR A 608 16.20 17.04 14.41
CA THR A 608 15.30 15.88 14.32
C THR A 608 14.81 15.49 15.71
N GLY A 609 13.50 15.36 15.87
CA GLY A 609 12.89 15.08 17.18
C GLY A 609 12.66 16.29 18.09
N ALA A 610 12.99 17.51 17.67
CA ALA A 610 12.71 18.75 18.42
C ALA A 610 11.21 19.08 18.58
N GLY A 611 10.32 18.32 17.94
CA GLY A 611 8.87 18.54 18.02
C GLY A 611 8.28 19.44 16.93
N LYS A 612 9.00 19.70 15.82
CA LYS A 612 8.52 20.53 14.68
C LYS A 612 7.15 20.09 14.13
N THR A 613 7.07 18.87 13.60
CA THR A 613 5.81 18.30 13.09
C THR A 613 4.77 18.15 14.20
N THR A 614 5.20 17.90 15.44
CA THR A 614 4.30 17.85 16.60
C THR A 614 3.65 19.21 16.86
N LEU A 615 4.43 20.30 16.86
CA LEU A 615 3.94 21.67 17.00
C LEU A 615 2.98 21.99 15.86
N MET A 616 3.39 21.71 14.61
CA MET A 616 2.56 21.94 13.42
C MET A 616 1.23 21.18 13.48
N ASP A 617 1.23 19.91 13.89
CA ASP A 617 0.01 19.11 14.03
C ASP A 617 -0.90 19.60 15.17
N VAL A 618 -0.32 20.09 16.27
CA VAL A 618 -1.09 20.62 17.40
C VAL A 618 -1.77 21.93 17.00
N ILE A 619 -1.04 22.87 16.39
CA ILE A 619 -1.61 24.15 15.93
C ILE A 619 -2.59 23.97 14.77
N ALA A 620 -2.38 22.98 13.90
CA ALA A 620 -3.31 22.64 12.83
C ALA A 620 -4.54 21.86 13.33
N GLY A 621 -4.60 21.48 14.61
CA GLY A 621 -5.71 20.73 15.21
C GLY A 621 -5.82 19.28 14.74
N ARG A 622 -4.71 18.67 14.31
CA ARG A 622 -4.67 17.31 13.72
C ARG A 622 -4.30 16.19 14.70
N LYS A 623 -3.79 16.50 15.89
CA LYS A 623 -3.54 15.49 16.93
C LYS A 623 -4.86 14.95 17.52
N THR A 624 -4.99 13.62 17.53
CA THR A 624 -6.16 12.89 18.03
C THR A 624 -5.94 12.21 19.38
N THR A 625 -4.68 12.15 19.83
CA THR A 625 -4.26 11.54 21.10
C THR A 625 -3.33 12.49 21.86
N GLY A 626 -3.09 12.22 23.15
CA GLY A 626 -2.25 13.07 24.01
C GLY A 626 -3.02 14.20 24.67
N THR A 627 -2.39 14.90 25.61
CA THR A 627 -2.93 16.08 26.27
C THR A 627 -2.29 17.34 25.68
N ILE A 628 -3.14 18.29 25.29
CA ILE A 628 -2.73 19.62 24.81
C ILE A 628 -3.08 20.61 25.92
N GLU A 629 -2.10 21.38 26.36
CA GLU A 629 -2.24 22.46 27.35
C GLU A 629 -1.77 23.78 26.70
N GLY A 630 -2.34 24.91 27.14
CA GLY A 630 -2.09 26.23 26.55
C GLY A 630 -3.22 26.72 25.64
N ASP A 631 -3.14 27.98 25.25
CA ASP A 631 -4.20 28.70 24.54
C ASP A 631 -3.83 28.98 23.08
N LEU A 632 -4.81 28.83 22.19
CA LEU A 632 -4.70 29.06 20.75
C LEU A 632 -5.69 30.14 20.35
N PHE A 633 -5.20 31.19 19.68
CA PHE A 633 -5.98 32.33 19.21
C PHE A 633 -5.86 32.52 17.71
N VAL A 634 -6.97 32.91 17.08
CA VAL A 634 -7.07 33.25 15.66
C VAL A 634 -7.65 34.65 15.59
N ASN A 635 -6.86 35.62 15.12
CA ASN A 635 -7.23 37.05 15.10
C ASN A 635 -7.71 37.59 16.47
N GLY A 636 -7.10 37.13 17.57
CA GLY A 636 -7.46 37.52 18.94
C GLY A 636 -8.69 36.82 19.53
N HIS A 637 -9.26 35.84 18.82
CA HIS A 637 -10.35 35.01 19.34
C HIS A 637 -9.88 33.59 19.62
N PRO A 638 -10.37 32.91 20.68
CA PRO A 638 -10.07 31.50 20.91
C PRO A 638 -10.35 30.64 19.67
N LEU A 639 -9.45 29.72 19.36
CA LEU A 639 -9.52 28.89 18.16
C LEU A 639 -10.77 28.01 18.16
N ASP A 640 -11.72 28.33 17.28
CA ASP A 640 -12.81 27.40 16.92
C ASP A 640 -12.32 26.46 15.81
N ARG A 641 -12.18 25.18 16.14
CA ARG A 641 -11.65 24.17 15.23
C ARG A 641 -12.43 24.09 13.92
N ARG A 642 -13.77 24.23 13.96
CA ARG A 642 -14.59 24.08 12.76
C ARG A 642 -14.32 25.18 11.75
N THR A 643 -14.33 26.42 12.21
CA THR A 643 -14.06 27.60 11.39
C THR A 643 -12.60 27.61 10.94
N PHE A 644 -11.67 27.24 11.82
CA PHE A 644 -10.24 27.21 11.52
C PHE A 644 -9.86 26.20 10.42
N THR A 645 -10.38 24.96 10.45
CA THR A 645 -10.09 23.95 9.41
C THR A 645 -10.52 24.38 8.01
N GLN A 646 -11.48 25.29 7.89
CA GLN A 646 -11.96 25.77 6.60
C GLN A 646 -11.14 26.95 6.04
N VAL A 647 -10.47 27.73 6.89
CA VAL A 647 -9.58 28.84 6.47
C VAL A 647 -8.10 28.45 6.46
N SER A 648 -7.79 27.20 6.84
CA SER A 648 -6.44 26.64 6.82
C SER A 648 -6.31 25.55 5.77
N GLY A 649 -5.20 25.55 5.04
CA GLY A 649 -4.74 24.43 4.22
C GLY A 649 -3.58 23.72 4.91
N TYR A 650 -3.48 22.40 4.74
CA TYR A 650 -2.35 21.64 5.26
C TYR A 650 -1.85 20.65 4.21
N CYS A 651 -0.61 20.84 3.77
CA CYS A 651 0.08 19.93 2.87
C CYS A 651 0.87 18.91 3.69
N GLU A 652 0.50 17.64 3.57
CA GLU A 652 1.21 16.54 4.25
C GLU A 652 2.54 16.21 3.57
N GLN A 653 3.45 15.57 4.31
CA GLN A 653 4.73 15.11 3.79
C GLN A 653 4.55 14.13 2.61
N ASN A 654 3.60 13.19 2.73
CA ASN A 654 3.28 12.21 1.69
C ASN A 654 2.20 12.71 0.73
N ASP A 655 2.50 12.72 -0.57
CA ASP A 655 1.57 13.18 -1.61
C ASP A 655 0.59 12.07 -2.02
N VAL A 656 -0.56 12.00 -1.33
CA VAL A 656 -1.60 10.97 -1.54
C VAL A 656 -2.77 11.53 -2.36
N HIS A 657 -2.84 11.25 -3.66
CA HIS A 657 -3.94 11.67 -4.54
C HIS A 657 -4.51 10.50 -5.34
N GLU A 658 -5.66 10.73 -5.99
CA GLU A 658 -6.24 9.79 -6.95
C GLU A 658 -5.31 9.62 -8.17
N GLU A 659 -4.75 8.43 -8.34
CA GLU A 659 -3.64 8.16 -9.28
C GLU A 659 -4.02 8.40 -10.75
N THR A 660 -5.30 8.22 -11.10
CA THR A 660 -5.81 8.26 -12.49
C THR A 660 -6.32 9.64 -12.93
N ALA A 661 -6.45 10.58 -11.99
CA ALA A 661 -6.91 11.93 -12.24
C ALA A 661 -5.81 12.77 -12.91
N THR A 662 -6.20 13.68 -13.80
CA THR A 662 -5.31 14.73 -14.29
C THR A 662 -5.16 15.85 -13.27
N ILE A 663 -4.10 16.66 -13.37
CA ILE A 663 -3.89 17.81 -12.48
C ILE A 663 -5.11 18.75 -12.52
N ARG A 664 -5.56 19.10 -13.73
CA ARG A 664 -6.70 20.00 -13.95
C ARG A 664 -8.00 19.44 -13.34
N GLU A 665 -8.26 18.14 -13.50
CA GLU A 665 -9.43 17.48 -12.87
C GLU A 665 -9.34 17.51 -11.35
N ALA A 666 -8.17 17.20 -10.77
CA ALA A 666 -7.97 17.25 -9.32
C ALA A 666 -8.17 18.67 -8.78
N PHE A 667 -7.72 19.68 -9.52
CA PHE A 667 -7.87 21.08 -9.17
C PHE A 667 -9.34 21.53 -9.24
N HIS A 668 -10.03 21.29 -10.36
CA HIS A 668 -11.46 21.59 -10.45
C HIS A 668 -12.28 20.88 -9.38
N PHE A 669 -11.95 19.62 -9.08
CA PHE A 669 -12.61 18.86 -8.02
C PHE A 669 -12.43 19.50 -6.65
N SER A 670 -11.20 19.90 -6.29
CA SER A 670 -10.94 20.59 -5.02
C SER A 670 -11.66 21.94 -4.95
N ALA A 671 -11.52 22.76 -5.99
CA ALA A 671 -12.13 24.07 -6.08
C ALA A 671 -13.66 24.01 -5.98
N ALA A 672 -14.28 23.05 -6.66
CA ALA A 672 -15.74 22.90 -6.63
C ALA A 672 -16.26 22.57 -5.23
N LEU A 673 -15.54 21.75 -4.46
CA LEU A 673 -15.98 21.30 -3.14
C LEU A 673 -15.68 22.29 -2.01
N ARG A 674 -14.58 23.05 -2.13
CA ARG A 674 -14.06 23.87 -1.03
C ARG A 674 -14.33 25.36 -1.19
N LEU A 675 -14.56 25.86 -2.40
CA LEU A 675 -14.91 27.26 -2.61
C LEU A 675 -16.36 27.56 -2.21
N PRO A 676 -16.66 28.82 -1.86
CA PRO A 676 -18.03 29.28 -1.59
C PRO A 676 -18.99 28.99 -2.75
N SER A 677 -20.23 28.61 -2.43
CA SER A 677 -21.25 28.19 -3.41
C SER A 677 -21.73 29.31 -4.35
N ASP A 678 -21.55 30.57 -3.96
CA ASP A 678 -21.76 31.78 -4.76
C ASP A 678 -20.67 32.03 -5.80
N THR A 679 -19.57 31.26 -5.77
CA THR A 679 -18.50 31.35 -6.77
C THR A 679 -18.97 30.80 -8.12
N THR A 680 -19.20 31.70 -9.08
CA THR A 680 -19.55 31.37 -10.47
C THR A 680 -18.53 30.41 -11.09
N GLU A 681 -19.00 29.57 -12.01
CA GLU A 681 -18.16 28.56 -12.66
C GLU A 681 -17.00 29.18 -13.45
N ALA A 682 -17.24 30.28 -14.18
CA ALA A 682 -16.17 31.03 -14.85
C ALA A 682 -15.09 31.56 -13.89
N ARG A 683 -15.49 32.12 -12.73
CA ARG A 683 -14.53 32.60 -11.72
C ARG A 683 -13.74 31.45 -11.09
N ARG A 684 -14.38 30.29 -10.91
CA ARG A 684 -13.73 29.07 -10.42
C ARG A 684 -12.72 28.53 -11.43
N GLN A 685 -13.06 28.50 -12.71
CA GLN A 685 -12.13 28.10 -13.77
C GLN A 685 -10.93 29.05 -13.84
N SER A 686 -11.19 30.37 -13.86
CA SER A 686 -10.13 31.39 -13.82
C SER A 686 -9.20 31.17 -12.62
N PHE A 687 -9.74 30.95 -11.43
CA PHE A 687 -8.93 30.69 -10.24
C PHE A 687 -8.10 29.39 -10.36
N VAL A 688 -8.66 28.33 -10.96
CA VAL A 688 -7.89 27.10 -11.23
C VAL A 688 -6.75 27.36 -12.20
N ASP A 689 -6.97 28.15 -13.25
CA ASP A 689 -5.92 28.53 -14.21
C ASP A 689 -4.85 29.41 -13.55
N ASP A 690 -5.24 30.37 -12.71
CA ASP A 690 -4.30 31.20 -11.93
C ASP A 690 -3.43 30.33 -11.02
N ILE A 691 -4.01 29.33 -10.33
CA ILE A 691 -3.25 28.40 -9.47
C ILE A 691 -2.33 27.50 -10.31
N LEU A 692 -2.76 27.05 -11.49
CA LEU A 692 -1.89 26.28 -12.41
C LEU A 692 -0.69 27.11 -12.87
N ASP A 693 -0.89 28.39 -13.18
CA ASP A 693 0.17 29.30 -13.61
C ASP A 693 1.12 29.64 -12.47
N VAL A 694 0.60 29.94 -11.28
CA VAL A 694 1.42 30.25 -10.09
C VAL A 694 2.28 29.07 -9.70
N LEU A 695 1.78 27.85 -9.83
CA LEU A 695 2.52 26.62 -9.55
C LEU A 695 3.34 26.14 -10.74
N GLU A 696 3.33 26.83 -11.88
CA GLU A 696 4.02 26.44 -13.11
C GLU A 696 3.69 25.01 -13.56
N LEU A 697 2.41 24.64 -13.44
CA LEU A 697 1.86 23.34 -13.83
C LEU A 697 1.06 23.39 -15.14
N THR A 698 0.88 24.57 -15.73
CA THR A 698 0.09 24.79 -16.96
C THR A 698 0.46 23.87 -18.12
N PRO A 699 1.76 23.64 -18.46
CA PRO A 699 2.13 22.72 -19.54
C PRO A 699 1.74 21.26 -19.27
N ARG A 700 1.59 20.91 -17.99
CA ARG A 700 1.32 19.56 -17.50
C ARG A 700 -0.10 19.40 -16.96
N ALA A 701 -0.96 20.41 -17.11
CA ALA A 701 -2.29 20.43 -16.53
C ALA A 701 -3.15 19.19 -16.87
N ASN A 702 -2.96 18.61 -18.06
CA ASN A 702 -3.70 17.43 -18.53
C ASN A 702 -2.95 16.10 -18.29
N ALA A 703 -1.80 16.11 -17.62
CA ALA A 703 -1.07 14.91 -17.27
C ALA A 703 -1.72 14.21 -16.07
N GLN A 704 -1.72 12.87 -16.08
CA GLN A 704 -2.22 12.06 -14.96
C GLN A 704 -1.24 12.08 -13.79
N TYR A 705 -1.77 12.08 -12.57
CA TYR A 705 -0.97 12.16 -11.34
C TYR A 705 0.14 11.08 -11.26
N LEU A 706 -0.17 9.85 -11.67
CA LEU A 706 0.81 8.75 -11.69
C LEU A 706 2.05 9.04 -12.56
N THR A 707 1.91 9.88 -13.59
CA THR A 707 2.99 10.21 -14.55
C THR A 707 3.86 11.40 -14.14
N LEU A 708 3.57 12.02 -12.98
CA LEU A 708 4.25 13.22 -12.52
C LEU A 708 5.56 12.91 -11.80
N SER A 709 6.53 13.82 -11.93
CA SER A 709 7.75 13.82 -11.10
C SER A 709 7.44 14.18 -9.64
N GLN A 710 8.38 13.94 -8.73
CA GLN A 710 8.17 14.24 -7.31
C GLN A 710 7.90 15.74 -7.05
N GLY A 711 8.64 16.64 -7.71
CA GLY A 711 8.42 18.09 -7.61
C GLY A 711 7.07 18.52 -8.19
N GLU A 712 6.64 17.90 -9.30
CA GLU A 712 5.30 18.12 -9.85
C GLU A 712 4.21 17.65 -8.87
N ARG A 713 4.33 16.45 -8.29
CA ARG A 713 3.37 15.91 -7.31
C ARG A 713 3.25 16.80 -6.09
N LYS A 714 4.37 17.31 -5.58
CA LYS A 714 4.38 18.23 -4.43
C LYS A 714 3.62 19.51 -4.74
N ARG A 715 3.87 20.12 -5.91
CA ARG A 715 3.12 21.30 -6.37
C ARG A 715 1.64 21.02 -6.54
N VAL A 716 1.25 19.83 -7.02
CA VAL A 716 -0.16 19.42 -7.09
C VAL A 716 -0.79 19.34 -5.70
N THR A 717 -0.09 18.80 -4.70
CA THR A 717 -0.56 18.81 -3.30
C THR A 717 -0.78 20.23 -2.79
N ILE A 718 0.18 21.13 -3.03
CA ILE A 718 0.06 22.54 -2.66
C ILE A 718 -1.15 23.19 -3.35
N GLY A 719 -1.32 22.97 -4.65
CA GLY A 719 -2.44 23.51 -5.42
C GLY A 719 -3.79 23.01 -4.94
N VAL A 720 -3.93 21.71 -4.66
CA VAL A 720 -5.19 21.14 -4.14
C VAL A 720 -5.61 21.80 -2.82
N GLU A 721 -4.66 22.13 -1.94
CA GLU A 721 -4.95 22.85 -0.70
C GLU A 721 -5.20 24.35 -0.94
N LEU A 722 -4.44 24.99 -1.84
CA LEU A 722 -4.58 26.41 -2.18
C LEU A 722 -5.93 26.74 -2.85
N LEU A 723 -6.53 25.77 -3.55
CA LEU A 723 -7.83 25.92 -4.20
C LEU A 723 -9.01 26.05 -3.23
N SER A 724 -8.78 25.87 -1.93
CA SER A 724 -9.72 26.24 -0.88
C SER A 724 -9.71 27.72 -0.54
N ASN A 725 -8.87 28.50 -1.21
CA ASN A 725 -8.58 29.90 -0.90
C ASN A 725 -8.23 30.12 0.59
N PRO A 726 -7.28 29.34 1.16
CA PRO A 726 -6.99 29.39 2.58
C PRO A 726 -6.28 30.70 2.96
N SER A 727 -6.57 31.20 4.16
CA SER A 727 -5.87 32.33 4.76
C SER A 727 -4.56 31.92 5.43
N ILE A 728 -4.48 30.67 5.90
CA ILE A 728 -3.28 30.07 6.50
C ILE A 728 -2.92 28.81 5.73
N LEU A 729 -1.65 28.65 5.37
CA LEU A 729 -1.15 27.45 4.72
C LEU A 729 -0.02 26.81 5.54
N PHE A 730 -0.24 25.58 6.00
CA PHE A 730 0.78 24.74 6.62
C PHE A 730 1.39 23.81 5.58
N LEU A 731 2.71 23.75 5.50
CA LEU A 731 3.43 22.82 4.64
C LEU A 731 4.40 21.99 5.46
N ASP A 732 4.17 20.68 5.55
CA ASP A 732 5.10 19.78 6.21
C ASP A 732 6.16 19.30 5.21
N GLU A 733 7.37 19.84 5.36
CA GLU A 733 8.56 19.55 4.55
C GLU A 733 8.35 19.63 3.02
N PRO A 734 8.02 20.82 2.48
CA PRO A 734 7.69 20.97 1.06
C PRO A 734 8.86 20.72 0.10
N THR A 735 10.11 20.73 0.57
CA THR A 735 11.30 20.51 -0.25
C THR A 735 11.86 19.08 -0.15
N THR A 736 11.23 18.20 0.63
CA THR A 736 11.78 16.85 0.88
C THR A 736 11.80 15.98 -0.37
N GLY A 737 13.01 15.53 -0.73
CA GLY A 737 13.28 14.65 -1.88
C GLY A 737 13.23 15.37 -3.24
N LEU A 738 13.38 16.69 -3.26
CA LEU A 738 13.47 17.50 -4.47
C LEU A 738 14.90 17.98 -4.69
N ASP A 739 15.33 18.04 -5.97
CA ASP A 739 16.60 18.69 -6.34
C ASP A 739 16.60 20.20 -6.08
N SER A 740 17.79 20.80 -6.07
CA SER A 740 18.00 22.26 -5.94
C SER A 740 16.97 23.08 -6.67
N ARG A 741 16.81 22.71 -7.93
CA ARG A 741 16.01 23.42 -8.90
C ARG A 741 14.53 23.25 -8.58
N ALA A 742 14.05 22.03 -8.41
CA ALA A 742 12.65 21.78 -8.07
C ALA A 742 12.29 22.35 -6.70
N ALA A 743 13.19 22.27 -5.71
CA ALA A 743 13.02 22.88 -4.40
C ALA A 743 12.93 24.41 -4.49
N THR A 744 13.80 25.05 -5.29
CA THR A 744 13.76 26.50 -5.55
C THR A 744 12.45 26.91 -6.20
N ILE A 745 12.03 26.22 -7.27
CA ILE A 745 10.75 26.48 -7.95
C ILE A 745 9.58 26.35 -6.96
N VAL A 746 9.56 25.28 -6.16
CA VAL A 746 8.51 25.07 -5.14
C VAL A 746 8.51 26.20 -4.10
N MET A 747 9.66 26.60 -3.59
CA MET A 747 9.78 27.65 -2.58
C MET A 747 9.47 29.04 -3.13
N GLU A 748 9.82 29.34 -4.37
CA GLU A 748 9.41 30.58 -5.05
C GLU A 748 7.89 30.63 -5.24
N CYS A 749 7.25 29.50 -5.56
CA CYS A 749 5.79 29.41 -5.58
C CYS A 749 5.20 29.69 -4.19
N ILE A 750 5.77 29.09 -3.13
CA ILE A 750 5.33 29.29 -1.75
C ILE A 750 5.53 30.74 -1.30
N LYS A 751 6.63 31.38 -1.70
CA LYS A 751 6.90 32.79 -1.42
C LYS A 751 5.85 33.69 -2.08
N ARG A 752 5.54 33.46 -3.36
CA ARG A 752 4.45 34.16 -4.07
C ARG A 752 3.10 33.99 -3.36
N ILE A 753 2.82 32.80 -2.82
CA ILE A 753 1.61 32.55 -2.01
C ILE A 753 1.63 33.38 -0.73
N ALA A 754 2.75 33.50 -0.03
CA ALA A 754 2.84 34.36 1.16
C ALA A 754 2.66 35.85 0.83
N GLU A 755 3.34 36.34 -0.22
CA GLU A 755 3.29 37.74 -0.68
C GLU A 755 1.89 38.20 -1.10
N SER A 756 1.01 37.26 -1.45
CA SER A 756 -0.42 37.55 -1.70
C SER A 756 -1.19 38.00 -0.45
N GLY A 757 -0.58 37.96 0.74
CA GLY A 757 -1.15 38.35 2.03
C GLY A 757 -1.59 37.19 2.92
N ARG A 758 -1.28 35.94 2.53
CA ARG A 758 -1.60 34.72 3.30
C ARG A 758 -0.54 34.43 4.35
N THR A 759 -0.92 33.79 5.44
CA THR A 759 0.01 33.34 6.48
C THR A 759 0.54 31.97 6.09
N VAL A 760 1.85 31.83 5.85
CA VAL A 760 2.43 30.57 5.41
C VAL A 760 3.45 30.08 6.42
N VAL A 761 3.29 28.84 6.87
CA VAL A 761 4.19 28.20 7.84
C VAL A 761 4.65 26.88 7.25
N CYS A 762 5.96 26.66 7.14
CA CYS A 762 6.47 25.37 6.70
C CYS A 762 7.59 24.83 7.60
N THR A 763 7.60 23.52 7.80
CA THR A 763 8.75 22.83 8.38
C THR A 763 9.82 22.68 7.30
N ILE A 764 11.08 22.96 7.63
CA ILE A 764 12.18 22.72 6.70
C ILE A 764 13.40 22.16 7.44
N HIS A 765 14.09 21.24 6.77
CA HIS A 765 15.23 20.50 7.30
C HIS A 765 16.47 20.93 6.50
N GLN A 766 17.16 21.97 6.99
CA GLN A 766 18.40 22.53 6.41
C GLN A 766 18.32 22.98 4.93
N PRO A 767 17.69 24.16 4.66
CA PRO A 767 17.70 24.76 3.33
C PRO A 767 19.08 25.31 2.94
N SER A 768 19.34 25.39 1.63
CA SER A 768 20.46 26.18 1.10
C SER A 768 20.32 27.66 1.45
N THR A 769 21.41 28.42 1.39
CA THR A 769 21.40 29.87 1.71
C THR A 769 20.34 30.62 0.90
N VAL A 770 20.21 30.30 -0.40
CA VAL A 770 19.21 30.92 -1.29
C VAL A 770 17.79 30.63 -0.81
N LEU A 771 17.49 29.38 -0.45
CA LEU A 771 16.18 29.00 0.06
C LEU A 771 15.91 29.58 1.45
N PHE A 772 16.93 29.67 2.30
CA PHE A 772 16.81 30.22 3.64
C PHE A 772 16.48 31.72 3.61
N GLU A 773 17.07 32.45 2.67
CA GLU A 773 16.82 33.89 2.48
C GLU A 773 15.42 34.19 1.90
N LEU A 774 14.66 33.20 1.41
CA LEU A 774 13.26 33.38 1.00
C LEU A 774 12.31 33.55 2.21
N PHE A 775 12.70 33.06 3.39
CA PHE A 775 11.90 33.14 4.60
C PHE A 775 11.89 34.55 5.19
N ASP A 776 10.73 34.99 5.65
CA ASP A 776 10.59 36.28 6.34
C ASP A 776 10.91 36.11 7.84
N LYS A 777 10.44 35.00 8.43
CA LYS A 777 10.55 34.71 9.85
C LYS A 777 11.05 33.30 10.11
N LEU A 778 11.63 33.10 11.28
CA LEU A 778 12.11 31.81 11.76
C LEU A 778 11.57 31.52 13.16
N LEU A 779 11.08 30.31 13.38
CA LEU A 779 10.83 29.70 14.68
C LEU A 779 11.77 28.50 14.84
N LEU A 780 12.74 28.61 15.76
CA LEU A 780 13.78 27.61 15.99
C LEU A 780 13.53 26.86 17.30
N LEU A 781 13.35 25.55 17.21
CA LEU A 781 13.23 24.65 18.36
C LEU A 781 14.52 23.87 18.60
N LYS A 782 14.91 23.70 19.87
CA LYS A 782 15.97 22.75 20.26
C LYS A 782 15.40 21.39 20.66
N SER A 783 16.29 20.40 20.76
CA SER A 783 15.93 19.08 21.29
C SER A 783 15.27 19.21 22.67
N GLY A 784 14.16 18.50 22.88
CA GLY A 784 13.36 18.62 24.10
C GLY A 784 12.11 19.50 23.98
N GLY A 785 11.85 20.11 22.82
CA GLY A 785 10.58 20.81 22.55
C GLY A 785 10.52 22.22 23.13
N GLU A 786 11.66 22.91 23.19
CA GLU A 786 11.83 24.24 23.75
C GLU A 786 12.22 25.24 22.66
N LEU A 787 11.74 26.49 22.80
CA LEU A 787 11.97 27.57 21.84
C LEU A 787 13.32 28.27 22.09
N VAL A 788 14.09 28.50 21.02
CA VAL A 788 15.41 29.17 21.07
C VAL A 788 15.41 30.52 20.38
N TYR A 789 14.67 30.64 19.28
CA TYR A 789 14.58 31.88 18.51
C TYR A 789 13.20 31.97 17.87
N PHE A 790 12.60 33.14 17.92
CA PHE A 790 11.43 33.48 17.12
C PHE A 790 11.56 34.93 16.68
N GLY A 791 11.58 35.20 15.37
CA GLY A 791 11.77 36.56 14.87
C GLY A 791 11.99 36.65 13.38
N ASP A 792 12.09 37.89 12.89
CA ASP A 792 12.38 38.18 11.48
C ASP A 792 13.84 37.82 11.16
N LEU A 793 14.11 37.31 9.97
CA LEU A 793 15.49 37.01 9.55
C LEU A 793 16.25 38.27 9.13
N GLY A 794 15.56 39.23 8.52
CA GLY A 794 16.18 40.43 7.93
C GLY A 794 16.97 40.12 6.65
N SER A 795 17.46 41.16 5.96
CA SER A 795 18.25 40.97 4.75
C SER A 795 19.51 40.17 5.06
N LYS A 796 19.76 39.08 4.33
CA LYS A 796 20.91 38.19 4.53
C LYS A 796 20.99 37.56 5.93
N SER A 797 19.84 37.40 6.60
CA SER A 797 19.72 36.80 7.93
C SER A 797 20.42 37.57 9.06
N ILE A 798 20.59 38.89 8.91
CA ILE A 798 21.41 39.70 9.84
C ILE A 798 20.88 39.70 11.28
N HIS A 799 19.56 39.75 11.49
CA HIS A 799 18.97 39.79 12.84
C HIS A 799 19.20 38.48 13.59
N LEU A 800 19.17 37.34 12.87
CA LEU A 800 19.48 36.03 13.43
C LEU A 800 20.95 35.98 13.87
N LEU A 801 21.86 36.46 13.02
CA LEU A 801 23.29 36.45 13.31
C LEU A 801 23.64 37.37 14.48
N GLU A 802 23.03 38.56 14.55
CA GLU A 802 23.18 39.47 15.69
C GLU A 802 22.66 38.86 17.00
N TYR A 803 21.56 38.10 16.95
CA TYR A 803 21.05 37.40 18.12
C TYR A 803 22.06 36.37 18.66
N PHE A 804 22.62 35.53 17.78
CA PHE A 804 23.62 34.55 18.18
C PHE A 804 24.97 35.18 18.58
N ALA A 805 25.36 36.30 17.98
CA ALA A 805 26.60 37.01 18.33
C ALA A 805 26.62 37.52 19.79
N ASN A 806 25.47 37.66 20.45
CA ASN A 806 25.38 38.10 21.85
C ASN A 806 25.74 37.02 22.88
N PHE A 807 25.91 35.77 22.48
CA PHE A 807 26.26 34.69 23.39
C PHE A 807 27.78 34.49 23.47
N ALA A 808 28.31 34.48 24.69
CA ALA A 808 29.73 34.23 24.92
C ALA A 808 30.11 32.78 24.57
N GLY A 809 31.22 32.60 23.85
CA GLY A 809 31.72 31.28 23.45
C GLY A 809 31.26 30.80 22.08
N LEU A 810 30.45 31.58 21.35
CA LEU A 810 30.15 31.33 19.93
C LEU A 810 31.17 32.06 19.04
N GLU A 811 31.74 31.33 18.09
CA GLU A 811 32.54 31.94 17.03
C GLU A 811 31.62 32.65 16.02
N PRO A 812 32.03 33.79 15.43
CA PRO A 812 31.32 34.41 14.34
C PRO A 812 31.18 33.44 13.15
N MET A 813 30.02 33.46 12.49
CA MET A 813 29.80 32.66 11.28
C MET A 813 30.87 32.95 10.22
N ALA A 814 31.41 31.89 9.60
CA ALA A 814 32.40 32.05 8.54
C ALA A 814 31.77 32.71 7.30
N SER A 815 32.57 33.44 6.51
CA SER A 815 32.04 34.20 5.36
C SER A 815 31.37 33.35 4.27
N THR A 816 31.71 32.06 4.21
CA THR A 816 31.21 31.06 3.27
C THR A 816 30.18 30.11 3.89
N GLU A 817 29.88 30.24 5.19
CA GLU A 817 28.97 29.33 5.90
C GLU A 817 27.50 29.76 5.71
N ASN A 818 26.63 28.77 5.56
CA ASN A 818 25.18 28.98 5.47
C ASN A 818 24.61 29.35 6.85
N PRO A 819 23.85 30.47 6.98
CA PRO A 819 23.24 30.87 8.25
C PRO A 819 22.34 29.80 8.89
N ALA A 820 21.63 29.01 8.08
CA ALA A 820 20.78 27.93 8.56
C ALA A 820 21.61 26.79 9.18
N THR A 821 22.80 26.52 8.64
CA THR A 821 23.74 25.54 9.18
C THR A 821 24.39 26.06 10.46
N TYR A 822 24.85 27.32 10.44
CA TYR A 822 25.44 27.99 11.60
C TYR A 822 24.52 27.94 12.81
N MET A 823 23.26 28.37 12.69
CA MET A 823 22.33 28.37 13.83
C MET A 823 22.06 26.97 14.39
N LEU A 824 22.06 25.94 13.53
CA LEU A 824 21.87 24.55 13.95
C LEU A 824 23.13 24.03 14.65
N ASN A 825 24.32 24.38 14.17
CA ASN A 825 25.60 24.11 14.84
C ASN A 825 25.61 24.75 16.25
N CYS A 826 25.21 26.01 16.38
CA CYS A 826 25.17 26.72 17.66
C CYS A 826 24.31 26.00 18.71
N ILE A 827 23.14 25.49 18.34
CA ILE A 827 22.22 24.80 19.27
C ILE A 827 22.55 23.30 19.45
N GLY A 828 23.69 22.83 18.93
CA GLY A 828 24.11 21.42 18.99
C GLY A 828 23.28 20.48 18.11
N ALA A 829 22.67 20.99 17.05
CA ALA A 829 21.82 20.28 16.09
C ALA A 829 22.44 20.11 14.69
N GLY A 830 23.58 20.73 14.42
CA GLY A 830 24.29 20.68 13.14
C GLY A 830 25.48 19.70 13.13
N THR A 831 26.38 19.84 12.16
CA THR A 831 27.53 18.96 11.89
C THR A 831 28.80 19.30 12.69
N GLY A 832 28.83 20.44 13.39
CA GLY A 832 29.99 20.90 14.17
C GLY A 832 30.12 20.27 15.57
N ASP A 833 31.35 20.11 16.05
CA ASP A 833 31.69 19.51 17.36
C ASP A 833 31.43 20.42 18.59
N ALA A 834 30.78 21.56 18.40
CA ALA A 834 30.61 22.57 19.44
C ALA A 834 29.50 22.18 20.45
N LYS A 835 29.87 21.47 21.53
CA LYS A 835 29.06 21.40 22.75
C LYS A 835 29.19 22.71 23.51
N ILE A 836 28.31 23.65 23.23
CA ILE A 836 28.24 24.93 23.95
C ILE A 836 27.31 24.74 25.16
N ASP A 837 27.83 25.01 26.37
CA ASP A 837 27.10 24.91 27.64
C ASP A 837 26.23 26.16 27.88
N VAL A 838 25.33 26.45 26.94
CA VAL A 838 24.40 27.59 27.01
C VAL A 838 22.97 27.06 26.94
N ASP A 839 22.14 27.41 27.93
CA ASP A 839 20.71 27.16 27.86
C ASP A 839 20.01 28.23 27.01
N PHE A 840 20.07 28.03 25.69
CA PHE A 840 19.46 28.91 24.71
C PHE A 840 17.96 29.18 24.95
N ALA A 841 17.22 28.25 25.55
CA ALA A 841 15.79 28.44 25.81
C ALA A 841 15.55 29.39 26.98
N ALA A 842 16.27 29.20 28.09
CA ALA A 842 16.22 30.14 29.21
C ALA A 842 16.68 31.54 28.81
N SER A 843 17.75 31.63 28.01
CA SER A 843 18.26 32.90 27.51
C SER A 843 17.30 33.59 26.54
N TYR A 844 16.61 32.84 25.67
CA TYR A 844 15.59 33.40 24.80
C TYR A 844 14.48 34.07 25.61
N ILE A 845 13.95 33.41 26.64
CA ILE A 845 12.90 33.95 27.51
C ILE A 845 13.35 35.26 28.19
N GLN A 846 14.61 35.33 28.62
CA GLN A 846 15.16 36.51 29.28
C GLN A 846 15.54 37.63 28.30
N SER A 847 15.73 37.31 27.02
CA SER A 847 16.16 38.26 26.00
C SER A 847 15.10 39.31 25.67
N ASN A 848 15.55 40.46 25.15
CA ASN A 848 14.65 41.50 24.62
C ASN A 848 13.72 40.95 23.53
N LEU A 849 14.20 39.99 22.72
CA LEU A 849 13.42 39.33 21.67
C LEU A 849 12.29 38.48 22.26
N GLY A 850 12.58 37.69 23.29
CA GLY A 850 11.58 36.88 24.01
C GLY A 850 10.48 37.75 24.62
N GLN A 851 10.86 38.80 25.34
CA GLN A 851 9.90 39.74 25.95
C GLN A 851 9.07 40.49 24.90
N ALA A 852 9.69 40.91 23.79
CA ALA A 852 8.98 41.55 22.68
C ALA A 852 7.98 40.60 22.02
N ASN A 853 8.33 39.33 21.87
CA ASN A 853 7.43 38.31 21.34
C ASN A 853 6.28 37.99 22.29
N ASP A 854 6.51 37.95 23.60
CA ASP A 854 5.43 37.78 24.58
C ASP A 854 4.45 38.96 24.56
N ALA A 855 4.95 40.19 24.42
CA ALA A 855 4.13 41.38 24.24
C ALA A 855 3.34 41.33 22.91
N LEU A 856 3.99 40.87 21.83
CA LEU A 856 3.35 40.69 20.52
C LEU A 856 2.25 39.63 20.58
N VAL A 857 2.52 38.48 21.20
CA VAL A 857 1.56 37.40 21.42
C VAL A 857 0.37 37.89 22.24
N SER A 858 0.61 38.67 23.29
CA SER A 858 -0.46 39.28 24.10
C SER A 858 -1.32 40.24 23.27
N ARG A 859 -0.69 41.07 22.44
CA ARG A 859 -1.39 42.01 21.54
C ARG A 859 -2.26 41.32 20.50
N TYR A 860 -1.77 40.22 19.89
CA TYR A 860 -2.54 39.47 18.89
C TYR A 860 -3.51 38.45 19.49
N ALA A 861 -3.43 38.20 20.81
CA ALA A 861 -4.44 37.46 21.55
C ALA A 861 -5.66 38.32 21.92
N GLU A 862 -5.57 39.65 21.82
CA GLU A 862 -6.71 40.54 22.01
C GLU A 862 -7.55 40.69 20.73
N PRO A 863 -8.89 40.55 20.83
CA PRO A 863 -9.76 40.63 19.67
C PRO A 863 -9.83 42.06 19.12
N THR A 864 -9.64 42.21 17.81
CA THR A 864 -9.79 43.48 17.09
C THR A 864 -11.22 43.61 16.54
N THR A 865 -11.80 44.81 16.53
CA THR A 865 -13.16 45.03 15.99
C THR A 865 -13.25 44.61 14.52
N GLY A 866 -14.11 43.63 14.20
CA GLY A 866 -14.28 43.09 12.84
C GLY A 866 -13.33 41.94 12.46
N SER A 867 -12.48 41.46 13.38
CA SER A 867 -11.48 40.41 13.12
C SER A 867 -12.00 38.97 13.26
N LYS A 868 -13.22 38.79 13.81
CA LYS A 868 -13.83 37.48 14.03
C LYS A 868 -14.14 36.81 12.69
N LEU A 869 -13.58 35.62 12.49
CA LEU A 869 -13.94 34.75 11.38
C LEU A 869 -15.45 34.47 11.43
N SER A 870 -16.20 34.97 10.45
CA SER A 870 -17.64 34.74 10.38
C SER A 870 -17.93 33.37 9.79
N SER A 871 -18.82 32.60 10.42
CA SER A 871 -19.32 31.32 9.87
C SER A 871 -20.17 31.48 8.61
N ASN A 872 -20.61 32.71 8.29
CA ASN A 872 -21.65 32.99 7.31
C ASN A 872 -21.15 32.99 5.85
N HIS A 873 -19.84 33.04 5.60
CA HIS A 873 -19.26 32.99 4.24
C HIS A 873 -19.07 31.56 3.67
N MET A 874 -19.52 30.52 4.39
CA MET A 874 -18.87 29.21 4.30
C MET A 874 -19.86 28.06 4.07
N SER A 875 -20.74 28.25 3.07
CA SER A 875 -21.68 27.24 2.61
C SER A 875 -20.94 26.12 1.87
N ARG A 876 -20.84 24.93 2.49
CA ARG A 876 -20.49 23.69 1.77
C ARG A 876 -21.48 23.48 0.62
N LEU A 877 -21.00 22.95 -0.50
CA LEU A 877 -21.90 22.48 -1.57
C LEU A 877 -23.03 21.65 -0.99
N SER A 878 -24.23 21.76 -1.57
CA SER A 878 -25.36 20.92 -1.18
C SER A 878 -24.98 19.44 -1.33
N PHE A 879 -25.63 18.57 -0.54
CA PHE A 879 -25.37 17.14 -0.61
C PHE A 879 -25.48 16.58 -2.03
N GLY A 880 -26.50 17.02 -2.80
CA GLY A 880 -26.69 16.61 -4.19
C GLY A 880 -25.55 17.04 -5.12
N ALA A 881 -25.01 18.25 -4.94
CA ALA A 881 -23.86 18.72 -5.71
C ALA A 881 -22.57 17.97 -5.34
N GLN A 882 -22.35 17.70 -4.04
CA GLN A 882 -21.24 16.84 -3.60
C GLN A 882 -21.33 15.44 -4.23
N PHE A 883 -22.53 14.83 -4.18
CA PHE A 883 -22.78 13.52 -4.78
C PHE A 883 -22.52 13.53 -6.30
N SER A 884 -23.01 14.53 -7.03
CA SER A 884 -22.82 14.62 -8.48
C SER A 884 -21.34 14.70 -8.87
N LEU A 885 -20.54 15.50 -8.15
CA LEU A 885 -19.10 15.63 -8.40
C LEU A 885 -18.36 14.33 -8.08
N LEU A 886 -18.67 13.73 -6.93
CA LEU A 886 -18.07 12.47 -6.51
C LEU A 886 -18.46 11.31 -7.44
N PHE A 887 -19.69 11.29 -7.92
CA PHE A 887 -20.17 10.32 -8.91
C PHE A 887 -19.40 10.46 -10.22
N GLY A 888 -19.26 11.69 -10.76
CA GLY A 888 -18.48 11.93 -11.98
C GLY A 888 -17.00 11.54 -11.85
N ARG A 889 -16.39 11.85 -10.69
CA ARG A 889 -15.02 11.41 -10.36
C ARG A 889 -14.94 9.89 -10.33
N GLN A 890 -15.83 9.24 -9.59
CA GLN A 890 -15.80 7.79 -9.41
C GLN A 890 -16.04 7.05 -10.74
N TRP A 891 -16.97 7.54 -11.55
CA TRP A 891 -17.22 7.02 -12.91
C TRP A 891 -15.96 7.04 -13.76
N THR A 892 -15.25 8.18 -13.74
CA THR A 892 -14.00 8.35 -14.49
C THR A 892 -12.89 7.44 -13.96
N THR A 893 -12.75 7.29 -12.64
CA THR A 893 -11.79 6.36 -12.02
C THR A 893 -12.06 4.90 -12.41
N TYR A 894 -13.33 4.48 -12.43
CA TYR A 894 -13.70 3.13 -12.88
C TYR A 894 -13.33 2.92 -14.34
N TRP A 895 -13.69 3.87 -15.21
CA TRP A 895 -13.36 3.80 -16.63
C TRP A 895 -11.84 3.77 -16.89
N ARG A 896 -11.06 4.59 -16.17
CA ARG A 896 -9.59 4.66 -16.27
C ARG A 896 -8.86 3.56 -15.50
N SER A 897 -9.59 2.61 -14.92
CA SER A 897 -9.04 1.42 -14.24
C SER A 897 -9.33 0.14 -15.02
N PRO A 898 -8.72 -0.05 -16.22
CA PRO A 898 -9.01 -1.20 -17.08
C PRO A 898 -8.68 -2.53 -16.40
N SER A 899 -7.64 -2.60 -15.57
CA SER A 899 -7.29 -3.84 -14.84
C SER A 899 -8.41 -4.33 -13.91
N TYR A 900 -9.28 -3.44 -13.43
CA TYR A 900 -10.42 -3.83 -12.60
C TYR A 900 -11.60 -4.32 -13.44
N ASN A 901 -12.06 -3.48 -14.37
CA ASN A 901 -13.27 -3.78 -15.13
C ASN A 901 -13.06 -4.85 -16.21
N ILE A 902 -11.92 -4.83 -16.93
CA ILE A 902 -11.63 -5.83 -17.97
C ILE A 902 -11.45 -7.21 -17.33
N SER A 903 -10.71 -7.30 -16.22
CA SER A 903 -10.48 -8.60 -15.56
C SER A 903 -11.80 -9.21 -15.03
N ARG A 904 -12.72 -8.38 -14.52
CA ARG A 904 -14.08 -8.83 -14.15
C ARG A 904 -14.87 -9.27 -15.39
N ALA A 905 -14.87 -8.48 -16.47
CA ALA A 905 -15.58 -8.79 -17.70
C ALA A 905 -15.11 -10.11 -18.34
N VAL A 906 -13.80 -10.36 -18.35
CA VAL A 906 -13.21 -11.64 -18.79
C VAL A 906 -13.82 -12.79 -17.99
N LEU A 907 -13.84 -12.70 -16.67
CA LEU A 907 -14.42 -13.74 -15.81
C LEU A 907 -15.93 -13.93 -16.08
N MET A 908 -16.68 -12.85 -16.30
CA MET A 908 -18.12 -12.88 -16.63
C MET A 908 -18.41 -13.58 -17.97
N VAL A 909 -17.45 -13.66 -18.90
CA VAL A 909 -17.61 -14.32 -20.21
C VAL A 909 -17.10 -15.76 -20.17
N PHE A 910 -15.91 -16.01 -19.64
CA PHE A 910 -15.28 -17.33 -19.68
C PHE A 910 -15.93 -18.34 -18.73
N MET A 911 -16.42 -17.92 -17.57
CA MET A 911 -17.09 -18.84 -16.64
C MET A 911 -18.35 -19.46 -17.23
N PRO A 912 -19.31 -18.69 -17.79
CA PRO A 912 -20.47 -19.25 -18.48
C PRO A 912 -20.11 -20.24 -19.59
N LEU A 913 -19.11 -19.93 -20.42
CA LEU A 913 -18.71 -20.81 -21.52
C LEU A 913 -18.28 -22.20 -21.03
N ILE A 914 -17.58 -22.26 -19.89
CA ILE A 914 -17.16 -23.54 -19.29
C ILE A 914 -18.37 -24.28 -18.75
N TYR A 915 -19.29 -23.60 -18.05
CA TYR A 915 -20.54 -24.22 -17.59
C TYR A 915 -21.34 -24.81 -18.76
N VAL A 916 -21.51 -24.04 -19.84
CA VAL A 916 -22.21 -24.47 -21.05
C VAL A 916 -21.55 -25.71 -21.65
N SER A 917 -20.22 -25.77 -21.73
CA SER A 917 -19.53 -26.93 -22.29
C SER A 917 -19.73 -28.22 -21.50
N CYS A 918 -20.07 -28.13 -20.21
CA CYS A 918 -20.34 -29.28 -19.35
C CYS A 918 -21.81 -29.69 -19.35
N PHE A 919 -22.71 -28.74 -19.57
CA PHE A 919 -24.16 -28.91 -19.36
C PHE A 919 -24.98 -28.49 -20.58
N TYR A 920 -24.39 -28.60 -21.78
CA TYR A 920 -25.06 -28.23 -23.02
C TYR A 920 -26.29 -29.10 -23.24
N ASP A 921 -27.45 -28.46 -23.41
CA ASP A 921 -28.73 -29.08 -23.77
C ASP A 921 -29.10 -30.29 -22.88
N MET A 922 -28.99 -30.12 -21.55
CA MET A 922 -29.37 -31.15 -20.59
C MET A 922 -30.87 -31.45 -20.66
N GLU A 923 -31.22 -32.62 -21.19
CA GLU A 923 -32.59 -33.12 -21.13
C GLU A 923 -32.95 -33.56 -19.70
N VAL A 924 -33.99 -32.95 -19.12
CA VAL A 924 -34.47 -33.25 -17.77
C VAL A 924 -35.41 -34.46 -17.82
N LYS A 925 -34.88 -35.67 -17.61
CA LYS A 925 -35.65 -36.94 -17.66
C LYS A 925 -35.86 -37.56 -16.27
N THR A 926 -34.90 -37.38 -15.38
CA THR A 926 -34.87 -37.96 -14.04
C THR A 926 -34.84 -36.88 -12.97
N ASN A 927 -35.22 -37.23 -11.74
CA ASN A 927 -35.07 -36.34 -10.59
C ASN A 927 -33.61 -35.91 -10.34
N MET A 928 -32.63 -36.75 -10.68
CA MET A 928 -31.21 -36.41 -10.63
C MET A 928 -30.83 -35.34 -11.67
N ASP A 929 -31.47 -35.32 -12.84
CA ASP A 929 -31.22 -34.29 -13.85
C ASP A 929 -31.70 -32.91 -13.37
N VAL A 930 -32.85 -32.86 -12.68
CA VAL A 930 -33.36 -31.63 -12.03
C VAL A 930 -32.38 -31.16 -10.96
N LEU A 931 -31.90 -32.07 -10.11
CA LEU A 931 -30.93 -31.76 -9.06
C LEU A 931 -29.60 -31.23 -9.65
N ASN A 932 -29.12 -31.84 -10.73
CA ASN A 932 -27.91 -31.40 -11.44
C ASN A 932 -28.07 -29.98 -12.01
N GLN A 933 -29.24 -29.66 -12.57
CA GLN A 933 -29.53 -28.31 -13.07
C GLN A 933 -29.62 -27.28 -11.91
N MET A 934 -30.22 -27.64 -10.78
CA MET A 934 -30.23 -26.80 -9.58
C MET A 934 -28.82 -26.57 -9.01
N ALA A 935 -28.00 -27.63 -8.95
CA ALA A 935 -26.61 -27.56 -8.50
C ALA A 935 -25.76 -26.68 -9.43
N LEU A 936 -25.98 -26.78 -10.75
CA LEU A 936 -25.35 -25.90 -11.73
C LEU A 936 -25.66 -24.42 -11.44
N VAL A 937 -26.94 -24.07 -11.25
CA VAL A 937 -27.37 -22.70 -10.92
C VAL A 937 -26.76 -22.24 -9.59
N PHE A 938 -26.83 -23.07 -8.55
CA PHE A 938 -26.23 -22.79 -7.24
C PHE A 938 -24.73 -22.45 -7.37
N MET A 939 -23.97 -23.29 -8.06
CA MET A 939 -22.54 -23.13 -8.20
C MET A 939 -22.18 -21.91 -9.05
N ALA A 940 -22.88 -21.71 -10.18
CA ALA A 940 -22.66 -20.60 -11.08
C ALA A 940 -22.88 -19.25 -10.38
N VAL A 941 -24.02 -19.09 -9.71
CA VAL A 941 -24.38 -17.86 -8.99
C VAL A 941 -23.45 -17.61 -7.82
N SER A 942 -23.12 -18.64 -7.04
CA SER A 942 -22.32 -18.46 -5.83
C SER A 942 -20.86 -18.12 -6.15
N MET A 943 -20.27 -18.73 -7.19
CA MET A 943 -18.91 -18.43 -7.62
C MET A 943 -18.74 -17.01 -8.15
N ILE A 944 -19.70 -16.52 -8.96
CA ILE A 944 -19.62 -15.17 -9.50
C ILE A 944 -19.81 -14.09 -8.42
N CYS A 945 -20.58 -14.40 -7.38
CA CYS A 945 -20.72 -13.57 -6.19
C CYS A 945 -19.40 -13.45 -5.41
N ILE A 946 -18.73 -14.58 -5.13
CA ILE A 946 -17.41 -14.58 -4.47
C ILE A 946 -16.38 -13.81 -5.31
N ALA A 947 -16.40 -14.01 -6.63
CA ALA A 947 -15.51 -13.32 -7.56
C ALA A 947 -15.64 -11.79 -7.45
N THR A 948 -16.88 -11.31 -7.37
CA THR A 948 -17.19 -9.88 -7.30
C THR A 948 -16.69 -9.25 -5.99
N MET A 949 -16.94 -9.89 -4.85
CA MET A 949 -16.42 -9.43 -3.56
C MET A 949 -14.89 -9.39 -3.54
N SER A 950 -14.24 -10.45 -4.02
CA SER A 950 -12.79 -10.62 -3.92
C SER A 950 -12.02 -9.62 -4.78
N THR A 951 -12.59 -9.21 -5.92
CA THR A 951 -12.01 -8.19 -6.80
C THR A 951 -12.26 -6.77 -6.31
N ALA A 952 -13.38 -6.50 -5.64
CA ALA A 952 -13.71 -5.18 -5.08
C ALA A 952 -12.77 -4.74 -3.94
N ILE A 953 -12.34 -5.68 -3.08
CA ILE A 953 -11.48 -5.40 -1.92
C ILE A 953 -10.18 -4.64 -2.30
N PRO A 954 -9.31 -5.14 -3.20
CA PRO A 954 -8.07 -4.43 -3.55
C PRO A 954 -8.32 -3.11 -4.29
N PHE A 955 -9.41 -3.00 -5.05
CA PHE A 955 -9.75 -1.77 -5.77
C PHE A 955 -10.09 -0.64 -4.79
N VAL A 956 -10.98 -0.88 -3.83
CA VAL A 956 -11.38 0.12 -2.81
C VAL A 956 -10.30 0.37 -1.76
N ALA A 957 -9.44 -0.62 -1.47
CA ALA A 957 -8.33 -0.42 -0.55
C ALA A 957 -7.36 0.69 -0.99
N ARG A 958 -7.19 0.92 -2.30
CA ARG A 958 -6.34 1.99 -2.85
C ARG A 958 -6.92 3.39 -2.57
N SER A 959 -8.23 3.57 -2.71
CA SER A 959 -8.88 4.87 -2.49
C SER A 959 -9.05 5.22 -1.02
N ARG A 960 -8.91 4.24 -0.11
CA ARG A 960 -9.09 4.45 1.34
C ARG A 960 -8.18 5.54 1.92
N ASN A 961 -6.90 5.57 1.52
CA ASN A 961 -5.95 6.58 2.01
C ASN A 961 -6.29 7.98 1.47
N VAL A 962 -6.71 8.07 0.20
CA VAL A 962 -7.19 9.32 -0.41
C VAL A 962 -8.43 9.83 0.34
N PHE A 963 -9.39 8.94 0.63
CA PHE A 963 -10.58 9.28 1.43
C PHE A 963 -10.21 9.80 2.82
N TYR A 964 -9.27 9.15 3.53
CA TYR A 964 -8.88 9.62 4.86
C TYR A 964 -8.26 11.02 4.84
N ARG A 965 -7.42 11.32 3.86
CA ARG A 965 -6.87 12.66 3.66
C ARG A 965 -7.98 13.68 3.38
N GLU A 966 -8.85 13.40 2.40
CA GLU A 966 -9.94 14.30 1.99
C GLU A 966 -10.97 14.53 3.12
N LYS A 967 -11.19 13.52 3.96
CA LYS A 967 -11.99 13.61 5.19
C LYS A 967 -11.33 14.52 6.24
N LEU A 968 -10.02 14.44 6.43
CA LEU A 968 -9.27 15.32 7.35
C LEU A 968 -9.26 16.78 6.87
N SER A 969 -9.25 17.02 5.55
CA SER A 969 -9.42 18.36 4.95
C SER A 969 -10.90 18.79 4.83
N ALA A 970 -11.84 18.02 5.38
CA ALA A 970 -13.28 18.31 5.40
C ALA A 970 -13.90 18.63 4.03
N MET A 971 -13.41 18.02 2.93
CA MET A 971 -13.81 18.34 1.56
C MET A 971 -15.26 17.97 1.22
N TYR A 972 -15.75 16.84 1.74
CA TYR A 972 -17.11 16.35 1.48
C TYR A 972 -17.61 15.46 2.62
N SER A 973 -18.92 15.21 2.65
CA SER A 973 -19.51 14.30 3.63
C SER A 973 -19.16 12.83 3.33
N PRO A 974 -18.85 12.00 4.35
CA PRO A 974 -18.68 10.56 4.16
C PRO A 974 -19.89 9.90 3.48
N ALA A 975 -21.10 10.44 3.72
CA ALA A 975 -22.34 10.00 3.09
C ALA A 975 -22.35 10.20 1.57
N ALA A 976 -21.92 11.37 1.08
CA ALA A 976 -21.90 11.63 -0.36
C ALA A 976 -20.92 10.71 -1.08
N HIS A 977 -19.75 10.45 -0.48
CA HIS A 977 -18.75 9.57 -1.06
C HIS A 977 -19.16 8.08 -1.02
N SER A 978 -19.72 7.65 0.10
CA SER A 978 -20.25 6.29 0.25
C SER A 978 -21.35 6.01 -0.79
N LEU A 979 -22.28 6.95 -0.96
CA LEU A 979 -23.38 6.81 -1.93
C LEU A 979 -22.89 6.88 -3.37
N SER A 980 -21.95 7.77 -3.71
CA SER A 980 -21.39 7.84 -5.06
C SER A 980 -20.64 6.57 -5.44
N LEU A 981 -19.87 6.02 -4.50
CA LEU A 981 -19.16 4.75 -4.70
C LEU A 981 -20.15 3.61 -4.94
N ALA A 982 -21.20 3.54 -4.12
CA ALA A 982 -22.25 2.53 -4.27
C ALA A 982 -23.00 2.64 -5.60
N ALA A 983 -23.36 3.86 -6.02
CA ALA A 983 -24.11 4.10 -7.25
C ALA A 983 -23.31 3.71 -8.51
N VAL A 984 -22.02 4.06 -8.58
CA VAL A 984 -21.16 3.66 -9.71
C VAL A 984 -20.97 2.15 -9.73
N GLU A 985 -20.68 1.53 -8.58
CA GLU A 985 -20.53 0.08 -8.48
C GLU A 985 -21.82 -0.66 -8.89
N LEU A 986 -23.00 -0.14 -8.53
CA LEU A 986 -24.29 -0.68 -8.94
C LEU A 986 -24.43 -0.70 -10.47
N ILE A 987 -24.17 0.42 -11.14
CA ILE A 987 -24.33 0.53 -12.60
C ILE A 987 -23.36 -0.42 -13.33
N TYR A 988 -22.09 -0.43 -12.95
CA TYR A 988 -21.11 -1.34 -13.54
C TYR A 988 -21.46 -2.81 -13.30
N THR A 989 -21.94 -3.13 -12.09
CA THR A 989 -22.32 -4.50 -11.74
C THR A 989 -23.57 -4.96 -12.50
N ILE A 990 -24.54 -4.08 -12.77
CA ILE A 990 -25.69 -4.41 -13.63
C ILE A 990 -25.21 -4.80 -15.04
N VAL A 991 -24.30 -4.02 -15.64
CA VAL A 991 -23.76 -4.34 -16.97
C VAL A 991 -23.01 -5.68 -16.96
N LEU A 992 -22.13 -5.89 -15.98
CA LEU A 992 -21.39 -7.15 -15.85
C LEU A 992 -22.32 -8.35 -15.59
N SER A 993 -23.38 -8.16 -14.80
CA SER A 993 -24.38 -9.20 -14.54
C SER A 993 -25.09 -9.64 -15.81
N SER A 994 -25.38 -8.70 -16.73
CA SER A 994 -26.03 -8.98 -18.01
C SER A 994 -25.12 -9.81 -18.93
N MET A 995 -23.81 -9.51 -18.94
CA MET A 995 -22.82 -10.31 -19.69
C MET A 995 -22.79 -11.77 -19.23
N PHE A 996 -22.70 -12.00 -17.91
CA PHE A 996 -22.72 -13.35 -17.36
C PHE A 996 -24.07 -14.02 -17.57
N PHE A 997 -25.15 -13.33 -17.23
CA PHE A 997 -26.51 -13.85 -17.29
C PHE A 997 -26.89 -14.31 -18.68
N HIS A 998 -26.73 -13.48 -19.72
CA HIS A 998 -27.13 -13.88 -21.07
C HIS A 998 -26.23 -14.99 -21.65
N GLY A 999 -24.93 -14.97 -21.31
CA GLY A 999 -24.03 -16.06 -21.68
C GLY A 999 -24.40 -17.37 -21.01
N PHE A 1000 -24.83 -17.35 -19.75
CA PHE A 1000 -25.17 -18.55 -18.99
C PHE A 1000 -26.59 -19.05 -19.27
N TYR A 1001 -27.58 -18.16 -19.19
CA TYR A 1001 -29.01 -18.48 -19.20
C TYR A 1001 -29.46 -19.16 -20.50
N TRP A 1002 -29.14 -18.54 -21.63
CA TRP A 1002 -29.57 -19.02 -22.94
C TRP A 1002 -28.79 -20.24 -23.40
N LEU A 1003 -27.47 -20.25 -23.16
CA LEU A 1003 -26.62 -21.35 -23.61
C LEU A 1003 -26.78 -22.63 -22.78
N CYS A 1004 -27.17 -22.53 -21.50
CA CYS A 1004 -27.55 -23.68 -20.68
C CYS A 1004 -28.99 -24.16 -20.91
N GLY A 1005 -29.77 -23.52 -21.79
CA GLY A 1005 -31.15 -23.91 -22.06
C GLY A 1005 -32.09 -23.77 -20.86
N LEU A 1006 -31.91 -22.71 -20.05
CA LEU A 1006 -32.81 -22.44 -18.92
C LEU A 1006 -34.22 -22.02 -19.40
N ASN A 1007 -35.15 -21.87 -18.46
CA ASN A 1007 -36.56 -21.62 -18.76
C ASN A 1007 -36.73 -20.40 -19.70
N THR A 1008 -37.61 -20.49 -20.69
CA THR A 1008 -37.78 -19.41 -21.69
C THR A 1008 -38.88 -18.41 -21.31
N ASP A 1009 -39.57 -18.64 -20.18
CA ASP A 1009 -40.61 -17.74 -19.71
C ASP A 1009 -40.09 -16.36 -19.32
N MET A 1010 -40.81 -15.32 -19.74
CA MET A 1010 -40.40 -13.92 -19.53
C MET A 1010 -40.31 -13.54 -18.04
N GLU A 1011 -41.20 -14.08 -17.20
CA GLU A 1011 -41.17 -13.87 -15.74
C GLU A 1011 -39.94 -14.52 -15.11
N ALA A 1012 -39.63 -15.77 -15.48
CA ALA A 1012 -38.48 -16.52 -14.99
C ALA A 1012 -37.16 -15.84 -15.36
N TRP A 1013 -37.06 -15.36 -16.60
CA TRP A 1013 -35.90 -14.62 -17.12
C TRP A 1013 -35.67 -13.31 -16.35
N GLY A 1014 -36.71 -12.51 -16.18
CA GLY A 1014 -36.60 -11.19 -15.54
C GLY A 1014 -36.24 -11.30 -14.05
N VAL A 1015 -36.90 -12.22 -13.34
CA VAL A 1015 -36.65 -12.45 -11.91
C VAL A 1015 -35.25 -13.00 -11.66
N PHE A 1016 -34.78 -13.95 -12.48
CA PHE A 1016 -33.43 -14.48 -12.35
C PHE A 1016 -32.39 -13.37 -12.52
N TRP A 1017 -32.50 -12.55 -13.58
CA TRP A 1017 -31.54 -11.49 -13.84
C TRP A 1017 -31.50 -10.46 -12.72
N VAL A 1018 -32.67 -9.97 -12.27
CA VAL A 1018 -32.75 -8.99 -11.19
C VAL A 1018 -32.24 -9.58 -9.87
N GLY A 1019 -32.57 -10.84 -9.56
CA GLY A 1019 -32.04 -11.55 -8.39
C GLY A 1019 -30.51 -11.69 -8.42
N LEU A 1020 -29.95 -12.10 -9.56
CA LEU A 1020 -28.50 -12.20 -9.75
C LEU A 1020 -27.81 -10.84 -9.64
N ALA A 1021 -28.30 -9.82 -10.36
CA ALA A 1021 -27.73 -8.48 -10.34
C ALA A 1021 -27.71 -7.90 -8.92
N SER A 1022 -28.83 -8.03 -8.20
CA SER A 1022 -28.96 -7.56 -6.82
C SER A 1022 -28.01 -8.29 -5.87
N SER A 1023 -27.77 -9.59 -6.10
CA SER A 1023 -26.79 -10.37 -5.34
C SER A 1023 -25.36 -9.93 -5.65
N LEU A 1024 -24.99 -9.75 -6.91
CA LEU A 1024 -23.64 -9.30 -7.27
C LEU A 1024 -23.30 -7.93 -6.64
N VAL A 1025 -24.27 -7.02 -6.59
CA VAL A 1025 -24.14 -5.72 -5.92
C VAL A 1025 -23.86 -5.91 -4.43
N LEU A 1026 -24.65 -6.76 -3.78
CA LEU A 1026 -24.48 -7.08 -2.36
C LEU A 1026 -23.08 -7.58 -2.04
N TRP A 1027 -22.56 -8.52 -2.84
CA TRP A 1027 -21.22 -9.07 -2.63
C TRP A 1027 -20.11 -8.04 -2.87
N SER A 1028 -20.30 -7.12 -3.82
CA SER A 1028 -19.38 -6.00 -4.01
C SER A 1028 -19.36 -5.06 -2.80
N TYR A 1029 -20.54 -4.68 -2.30
CA TYR A 1029 -20.67 -3.86 -1.09
C TYR A 1029 -20.11 -4.56 0.15
N PHE A 1030 -20.21 -5.89 0.22
CA PHE A 1030 -19.60 -6.65 1.31
C PHE A 1030 -18.07 -6.51 1.29
N GLY A 1031 -17.47 -6.52 0.09
CA GLY A 1031 -16.06 -6.18 -0.10
C GLY A 1031 -15.71 -4.76 0.39
N HIS A 1032 -16.55 -3.76 0.06
CA HIS A 1032 -16.37 -2.38 0.54
C HIS A 1032 -16.42 -2.30 2.08
N PHE A 1033 -17.40 -2.97 2.69
CA PHE A 1033 -17.57 -3.03 4.14
C PHE A 1033 -16.32 -3.58 4.83
N LEU A 1034 -15.75 -4.67 4.31
CA LEU A 1034 -14.54 -5.27 4.87
C LEU A 1034 -13.33 -4.33 4.79
N VAL A 1035 -13.17 -3.56 3.71
CA VAL A 1035 -12.05 -2.61 3.56
C VAL A 1035 -12.09 -1.45 4.57
N TYR A 1036 -13.28 -0.92 4.85
CA TYR A 1036 -13.45 0.21 5.77
C TYR A 1036 -13.59 -0.20 7.25
N SER A 1037 -13.98 -1.45 7.53
CA SER A 1037 -14.10 -1.96 8.90
C SER A 1037 -12.80 -2.57 9.44
N LEU A 1038 -11.90 -3.01 8.57
CA LEU A 1038 -10.70 -3.76 8.96
C LEU A 1038 -9.39 -2.99 8.72
N PRO A 1039 -8.38 -3.18 9.60
CA PRO A 1039 -7.17 -2.37 9.57
C PRO A 1039 -6.31 -2.61 8.32
N THR A 1040 -6.23 -3.85 7.85
CA THR A 1040 -5.37 -4.24 6.72
C THR A 1040 -6.17 -4.99 5.65
N MET A 1041 -5.75 -4.83 4.40
CA MET A 1041 -6.32 -5.54 3.26
C MET A 1041 -6.21 -7.07 3.42
N GLN A 1042 -5.11 -7.57 3.99
CA GLN A 1042 -4.90 -9.00 4.23
C GLN A 1042 -5.96 -9.60 5.16
N ILE A 1043 -6.32 -8.90 6.25
CA ILE A 1043 -7.36 -9.35 7.18
C ILE A 1043 -8.74 -9.28 6.51
N ALA A 1044 -8.99 -8.28 5.67
CA ALA A 1044 -10.23 -8.18 4.91
C ALA A 1044 -10.45 -9.38 3.98
N VAL A 1045 -9.42 -9.78 3.21
CA VAL A 1045 -9.51 -10.94 2.31
C VAL A 1045 -9.62 -12.25 3.07
N LEU A 1046 -8.88 -12.39 4.16
CA LEU A 1046 -8.96 -13.56 5.03
C LEU A 1046 -10.39 -13.77 5.54
N LEU A 1047 -11.00 -12.74 6.13
CA LEU A 1047 -12.37 -12.80 6.64
C LEU A 1047 -13.41 -12.94 5.52
N ALA A 1048 -13.19 -12.32 4.35
CA ALA A 1048 -14.03 -12.49 3.17
C ALA A 1048 -14.16 -13.97 2.78
N GLY A 1049 -13.04 -14.71 2.73
CA GLY A 1049 -13.03 -16.13 2.38
C GLY A 1049 -13.84 -16.99 3.35
N GLY A 1050 -13.69 -16.78 4.67
CA GLY A 1050 -14.45 -17.55 5.67
C GLY A 1050 -15.93 -17.18 5.73
N LEU A 1051 -16.28 -15.90 5.57
CA LEU A 1051 -17.67 -15.48 5.47
C LEU A 1051 -18.33 -16.03 4.21
N ALA A 1052 -17.62 -16.05 3.08
CA ALA A 1052 -18.12 -16.67 1.85
C ALA A 1052 -18.48 -18.16 2.06
N SER A 1053 -17.59 -18.93 2.70
CA SER A 1053 -17.85 -20.33 3.00
C SER A 1053 -19.02 -20.52 3.98
N LEU A 1054 -19.19 -19.65 4.98
CA LEU A 1054 -20.36 -19.68 5.86
C LEU A 1054 -21.67 -19.49 5.10
N LEU A 1055 -21.71 -18.46 4.25
CA LEU A 1055 -22.91 -18.14 3.48
C LEU A 1055 -23.32 -19.27 2.53
N PHE A 1056 -22.37 -20.09 2.06
CA PHE A 1056 -22.65 -21.31 1.29
C PHE A 1056 -23.43 -22.34 2.10
N VAL A 1057 -23.03 -22.58 3.36
CA VAL A 1057 -23.70 -23.56 4.24
C VAL A 1057 -25.12 -23.12 4.54
N PHE A 1058 -25.27 -21.87 4.95
CA PHE A 1058 -26.56 -21.30 5.36
C PHE A 1058 -27.42 -20.84 4.17
N SER A 1059 -27.09 -21.25 2.95
CA SER A 1059 -27.86 -20.92 1.75
C SER A 1059 -29.11 -21.79 1.56
N GLY A 1060 -29.20 -22.94 2.23
CA GLY A 1060 -30.30 -23.89 2.10
C GLY A 1060 -30.12 -24.97 1.04
N PHE A 1061 -29.06 -24.89 0.22
CA PHE A 1061 -28.80 -25.87 -0.84
C PHE A 1061 -27.98 -27.08 -0.35
N MET A 1062 -26.91 -26.83 0.40
CA MET A 1062 -26.01 -27.89 0.90
C MET A 1062 -26.63 -28.68 2.07
N ILE A 1063 -27.44 -27.98 2.87
CA ILE A 1063 -28.21 -28.51 3.99
C ILE A 1063 -29.48 -27.67 4.07
N ASP A 1064 -30.63 -28.33 4.16
CA ASP A 1064 -31.94 -27.71 4.27
C ASP A 1064 -32.17 -27.14 5.68
N GLY A 1065 -33.14 -26.22 5.77
CA GLY A 1065 -33.45 -25.50 7.00
C GLY A 1065 -33.91 -26.40 8.16
N GLU A 1066 -34.53 -27.55 7.86
CA GLU A 1066 -35.04 -28.47 8.88
C GLU A 1066 -33.93 -29.35 9.46
N ASN A 1067 -32.98 -29.80 8.63
CA ASN A 1067 -31.82 -30.57 9.07
C ASN A 1067 -30.71 -29.72 9.71
N LEU A 1068 -30.76 -28.38 9.59
CA LEU A 1068 -29.91 -27.49 10.37
C LEU A 1068 -30.17 -27.66 11.87
N ALA A 1069 -29.09 -27.73 12.67
CA ALA A 1069 -29.21 -27.71 14.12
C ALA A 1069 -30.02 -26.48 14.58
N LYS A 1070 -30.99 -26.68 15.50
CA LYS A 1070 -31.95 -25.63 15.93
C LYS A 1070 -31.29 -24.31 16.33
N GLY A 1071 -30.09 -24.34 16.90
CA GLY A 1071 -29.32 -23.15 17.28
C GLY A 1071 -28.78 -22.31 16.11
N TRP A 1072 -28.72 -22.85 14.90
CA TRP A 1072 -28.18 -22.20 13.69
C TRP A 1072 -29.24 -21.80 12.67
N GLN A 1073 -30.51 -22.20 12.86
CA GLN A 1073 -31.61 -21.89 11.95
C GLN A 1073 -31.82 -20.37 11.75
N TRP A 1074 -31.44 -19.52 12.69
CA TRP A 1074 -31.53 -18.07 12.51
C TRP A 1074 -30.53 -17.53 11.47
N LEU A 1075 -29.37 -18.16 11.31
CA LEU A 1075 -28.33 -17.73 10.39
C LEU A 1075 -28.69 -18.03 8.93
N TYR A 1076 -29.49 -19.09 8.72
CA TYR A 1076 -30.16 -19.37 7.46
C TYR A 1076 -31.02 -18.18 7.00
N TRP A 1077 -31.85 -17.61 7.88
CA TRP A 1077 -32.71 -16.47 7.56
C TRP A 1077 -31.98 -15.13 7.40
N ILE A 1078 -30.72 -15.02 7.85
CA ILE A 1078 -29.88 -13.82 7.65
C ILE A 1078 -29.01 -13.95 6.41
N SER A 1079 -28.75 -15.18 5.94
CA SER A 1079 -27.89 -15.44 4.80
C SER A 1079 -28.42 -14.78 3.53
N PRO A 1080 -27.69 -13.82 2.92
CA PRO A 1080 -28.15 -13.21 1.68
C PRO A 1080 -28.22 -14.20 0.52
N LEU A 1081 -27.35 -15.22 0.55
CA LEU A 1081 -27.28 -16.24 -0.49
C LEU A 1081 -28.53 -17.13 -0.49
N HIS A 1082 -29.19 -17.34 0.66
CA HIS A 1082 -30.47 -18.04 0.72
C HIS A 1082 -31.53 -17.35 -0.15
N TYR A 1083 -31.74 -16.05 0.05
CA TYR A 1083 -32.71 -15.27 -0.73
C TYR A 1083 -32.35 -15.19 -2.21
N THR A 1084 -31.06 -15.10 -2.55
CA THR A 1084 -30.60 -15.17 -3.94
C THR A 1084 -31.00 -16.50 -4.57
N LEU A 1085 -30.69 -17.63 -3.92
CA LEU A 1085 -30.96 -18.94 -4.47
C LEU A 1085 -32.44 -19.26 -4.53
N GLU A 1086 -33.22 -18.90 -3.52
CA GLU A 1086 -34.68 -19.07 -3.56
C GLU A 1086 -35.28 -18.31 -4.75
N THR A 1087 -34.89 -17.05 -4.94
CA THR A 1087 -35.35 -16.23 -6.08
C THR A 1087 -34.97 -16.85 -7.42
N VAL A 1088 -33.70 -17.22 -7.56
CA VAL A 1088 -33.14 -17.71 -8.83
C VAL A 1088 -33.64 -19.11 -9.15
N ILE A 1089 -33.57 -20.07 -8.23
CA ILE A 1089 -33.98 -21.48 -8.45
C ILE A 1089 -35.51 -21.56 -8.62
N MET A 1090 -36.29 -20.97 -7.72
CA MET A 1090 -37.76 -21.09 -7.80
C MET A 1090 -38.30 -20.43 -9.07
N SER A 1091 -37.69 -19.33 -9.54
CA SER A 1091 -38.09 -18.72 -10.82
C SER A 1091 -37.92 -19.65 -12.01
N GLN A 1092 -36.92 -20.56 -12.01
CA GLN A 1092 -36.67 -21.44 -13.15
C GLN A 1092 -37.66 -22.58 -13.26
N PHE A 1093 -38.12 -23.12 -12.13
CA PHE A 1093 -38.93 -24.34 -12.10
C PHE A 1093 -40.42 -24.10 -11.89
N LYS A 1094 -40.85 -22.87 -11.56
CA LYS A 1094 -42.26 -22.52 -11.24
C LYS A 1094 -43.27 -22.96 -12.31
N SER A 1095 -42.93 -22.78 -13.57
CA SER A 1095 -43.79 -23.08 -14.73
C SER A 1095 -43.46 -24.41 -15.42
N GLN A 1096 -42.54 -25.20 -14.86
CA GLN A 1096 -42.16 -26.50 -15.42
C GLN A 1096 -43.02 -27.63 -14.84
N PHE A 1097 -44.06 -28.02 -15.58
CA PHE A 1097 -44.98 -29.10 -15.22
C PHE A 1097 -44.64 -30.46 -15.85
N GLY A 1098 -43.46 -30.59 -16.48
CA GLY A 1098 -42.98 -31.85 -17.04
C GLY A 1098 -42.85 -32.94 -15.96
N LEU A 1099 -43.03 -34.20 -16.36
CA LEU A 1099 -42.86 -35.35 -15.46
C LEU A 1099 -41.43 -35.88 -15.54
N VAL A 1100 -40.83 -36.12 -14.38
CA VAL A 1100 -39.52 -36.78 -14.25
C VAL A 1100 -39.64 -38.10 -13.50
N ALA A 1101 -38.82 -39.07 -13.89
CA ALA A 1101 -38.72 -40.34 -13.20
C ALA A 1101 -37.94 -40.17 -11.87
N ASP A 1102 -38.58 -40.50 -10.76
CA ASP A 1102 -37.93 -40.63 -9.46
C ASP A 1102 -37.14 -41.94 -9.42
N LEU A 1103 -35.80 -41.85 -9.41
CA LEU A 1103 -34.92 -43.02 -9.40
C LEU A 1103 -34.96 -43.82 -8.09
N VAL A 1104 -35.49 -43.26 -7.00
CA VAL A 1104 -35.59 -43.92 -5.69
C VAL A 1104 -36.93 -44.64 -5.54
N VAL A 1105 -38.03 -44.01 -5.99
CA VAL A 1105 -39.40 -44.53 -5.81
C VAL A 1105 -39.96 -45.19 -7.08
N GLY A 1106 -39.35 -44.94 -8.25
CA GLY A 1106 -39.80 -45.44 -9.55
C GLY A 1106 -41.07 -44.78 -10.09
N LYS A 1107 -41.51 -43.66 -9.50
CA LYS A 1107 -42.74 -42.93 -9.87
C LYS A 1107 -42.42 -41.68 -10.70
N GLN A 1108 -43.37 -41.29 -11.55
CA GLN A 1108 -43.32 -40.02 -12.28
C GLN A 1108 -43.82 -38.89 -11.37
N VAL A 1109 -43.02 -37.83 -11.20
CA VAL A 1109 -43.34 -36.66 -10.36
C VAL A 1109 -43.21 -35.39 -11.19
N PRO A 1110 -44.14 -34.41 -11.08
CA PRO A 1110 -43.98 -33.11 -11.70
C PRO A 1110 -42.72 -32.38 -11.19
N ILE A 1111 -41.95 -31.76 -12.09
CA ILE A 1111 -40.68 -31.08 -11.74
C ILE A 1111 -40.90 -30.03 -10.65
N ASN A 1112 -41.92 -29.19 -10.77
CA ASN A 1112 -42.21 -28.15 -9.77
C ASN A 1112 -42.50 -28.72 -8.36
N GLN A 1113 -43.27 -29.81 -8.27
CA GLN A 1113 -43.55 -30.49 -7.00
C GLN A 1113 -42.29 -31.15 -6.43
N TYR A 1114 -41.43 -31.70 -7.28
CA TYR A 1114 -40.15 -32.26 -6.86
C TYR A 1114 -39.24 -31.17 -6.28
N VAL A 1115 -39.13 -30.02 -6.95
CA VAL A 1115 -38.25 -28.91 -6.53
C VAL A 1115 -38.71 -28.29 -5.20
N GLU A 1116 -40.01 -28.04 -5.01
CA GLU A 1116 -40.54 -27.56 -3.72
C GLU A 1116 -40.41 -28.62 -2.62
N GLY A 1117 -40.61 -29.90 -2.95
CA GLY A 1117 -40.43 -31.02 -2.05
C GLY A 1117 -38.97 -31.25 -1.62
N TYR A 1118 -38.00 -30.99 -2.51
CA TYR A 1118 -36.56 -31.14 -2.23
C TYR A 1118 -36.10 -30.26 -1.06
N PHE A 1119 -36.66 -29.06 -0.93
CA PHE A 1119 -36.34 -28.13 0.15
C PHE A 1119 -37.24 -28.26 1.37
N HIS A 1120 -38.14 -29.26 1.43
CA HIS A 1120 -39.09 -29.45 2.54
C HIS A 1120 -39.91 -28.19 2.87
N GLY A 1121 -40.28 -27.40 1.85
CA GLY A 1121 -41.02 -26.14 2.04
C GLY A 1121 -40.19 -24.95 2.53
N ALA A 1122 -38.87 -25.10 2.69
CA ALA A 1122 -37.96 -24.01 3.03
C ALA A 1122 -37.80 -23.01 1.88
N PHE A 1123 -37.89 -23.49 0.64
CA PHE A 1123 -38.01 -22.64 -0.54
C PHE A 1123 -39.44 -22.77 -1.08
N SER A 1124 -40.06 -21.66 -1.43
CA SER A 1124 -41.42 -21.67 -1.97
C SER A 1124 -41.58 -20.72 -3.17
N TYR A 1125 -42.42 -21.13 -4.12
CA TYR A 1125 -42.76 -20.32 -5.29
C TYR A 1125 -43.48 -19.01 -4.94
N ASP A 1126 -44.18 -18.96 -3.82
CA ASP A 1126 -44.90 -17.76 -3.35
C ASP A 1126 -43.95 -16.71 -2.74
N ASN A 1127 -42.77 -17.12 -2.30
CA ASN A 1127 -41.81 -16.25 -1.63
C ASN A 1127 -40.92 -15.44 -2.58
N ILE A 1128 -40.92 -15.72 -3.89
CA ILE A 1128 -39.98 -15.12 -4.86
C ILE A 1128 -39.88 -13.58 -4.72
N ASN A 1129 -41.02 -12.89 -4.73
CA ASN A 1129 -41.06 -11.43 -4.62
C ASN A 1129 -40.62 -10.92 -3.24
N ARG A 1130 -40.95 -11.66 -2.18
CA ARG A 1130 -40.55 -11.34 -0.81
C ARG A 1130 -39.03 -11.46 -0.64
N SER A 1131 -38.44 -12.52 -1.18
CA SER A 1131 -37.01 -12.81 -1.09
C SER A 1131 -36.20 -11.81 -1.89
N LEU A 1132 -36.67 -11.42 -3.08
CA LEU A 1132 -36.09 -10.33 -3.83
C LEU A 1132 -36.15 -8.99 -3.07
N GLY A 1133 -37.30 -8.67 -2.45
CA GLY A 1133 -37.46 -7.47 -1.63
C GLY A 1133 -36.52 -7.44 -0.41
N LEU A 1134 -36.39 -8.57 0.30
CA LEU A 1134 -35.48 -8.71 1.45
C LEU A 1134 -34.02 -8.54 1.04
N LEU A 1135 -33.63 -9.04 -0.13
CA LEU A 1135 -32.27 -8.90 -0.62
C LEU A 1135 -31.90 -7.42 -0.87
N TRP A 1136 -32.83 -6.59 -1.33
CA TRP A 1136 -32.63 -5.14 -1.41
C TRP A 1136 -32.57 -4.47 -0.03
N VAL A 1137 -33.37 -4.93 0.94
CA VAL A 1137 -33.26 -4.44 2.33
C VAL A 1137 -31.87 -4.72 2.89
N ILE A 1138 -31.31 -5.91 2.67
CA ILE A 1138 -29.95 -6.26 3.13
C ILE A 1138 -28.91 -5.35 2.45
N ASN A 1139 -29.04 -5.09 1.14
CA ASN A 1139 -28.18 -4.14 0.43
C ASN A 1139 -28.18 -2.75 1.08
N VAL A 1140 -29.36 -2.23 1.41
CA VAL A 1140 -29.52 -0.92 2.08
C VAL A 1140 -28.87 -0.92 3.47
N VAL A 1141 -29.11 -1.97 4.27
CA VAL A 1141 -28.50 -2.11 5.61
C VAL A 1141 -26.97 -2.15 5.51
N LEU A 1142 -26.42 -2.93 4.57
CA LEU A 1142 -24.98 -3.02 4.36
C LEU A 1142 -24.39 -1.67 3.94
N GLN A 1143 -25.08 -0.91 3.09
CA GLN A 1143 -24.67 0.42 2.71
C GLN A 1143 -24.64 1.40 3.90
N VAL A 1144 -25.62 1.30 4.81
CA VAL A 1144 -25.62 2.08 6.06
C VAL A 1144 -24.44 1.69 6.96
N LEU A 1145 -24.10 0.40 7.04
CA LEU A 1145 -22.92 -0.05 7.80
C LEU A 1145 -21.61 0.47 7.21
N ILE A 1146 -21.46 0.46 5.89
CA ILE A 1146 -20.30 1.04 5.19
C ILE A 1146 -20.17 2.52 5.54
N LEU A 1147 -21.28 3.27 5.47
CA LEU A 1147 -21.31 4.68 5.86
C LEU A 1147 -20.87 4.89 7.31
N LEU A 1148 -21.39 4.09 8.25
CA LEU A 1148 -21.01 4.17 9.66
C LEU A 1148 -19.52 3.89 9.87
N CYS A 1149 -18.96 2.90 9.17
CA CYS A 1149 -17.52 2.61 9.18
C CYS A 1149 -16.72 3.80 8.63
N MET A 1150 -17.06 4.31 7.45
CA MET A 1150 -16.39 5.47 6.85
C MET A 1150 -16.47 6.72 7.73
N ALA A 1151 -17.58 6.91 8.46
CA ALA A 1151 -17.78 8.03 9.36
C ALA A 1151 -16.98 7.88 10.68
N LYS A 1152 -17.00 6.71 11.32
CA LYS A 1152 -16.52 6.52 12.71
C LYS A 1152 -15.18 5.81 12.84
N VAL A 1153 -14.80 4.97 11.87
CA VAL A 1153 -13.57 4.17 11.94
C VAL A 1153 -12.44 4.92 11.23
N ASN A 1154 -11.27 4.97 11.87
CA ASN A 1154 -10.04 5.44 11.27
C ASN A 1154 -8.90 4.50 11.68
N HIS A 1155 -8.25 3.90 10.70
CA HIS A 1155 -7.15 2.97 10.92
C HIS A 1155 -5.76 3.63 10.85
N MET A 1156 -5.67 4.92 10.50
CA MET A 1156 -4.42 5.68 10.60
C MET A 1156 -4.14 6.00 12.08
N LYS A 1157 -3.07 5.45 12.64
CA LYS A 1157 -2.57 5.81 13.96
C LYS A 1157 -1.58 6.96 13.81
N ARG A 1158 -2.03 8.21 14.00
CA ARG A 1158 -1.19 9.43 13.95
C ARG A 1158 -0.88 9.96 15.34
#